data_AF-A0A672I548-F1
#
_entry.id   AF-A0A672I548-F1
#
_cell.length_a   1.000
_cell.length_b   1.000
_cell.length_c   1.000
_cell.angle_alpha   90.00
_cell.angle_beta   90.00
_cell.angle_gamma   90.00
#
_symmetry.space_group_name_H-M   'P 1'
#
loop_
_entity.id
_entity.type
_entity.pdbx_description
1 polymer ?
#
loop_
_entity_poly.entity_id
_entity_poly.type
_entity_poly.pdbx_seq_one_letter_code
_entity_poly.pdbx_strand_id
1 'polypeptide(L)'
;ARWPLGGTRDHARVWLPDAEEVWKSAELVRDYSPGDPTLSLQLEDGTKVEHKIDPKTKELLPLRNPNILVGENDLTALSYLHEPAVLHNLKVRFIDSKLIYTYCGIVLVAINPYESLPIYEADIIHAYSGQNMGDMDPHIFAVAEEAYKQMARKERNQSIIVSGESGAGKTVSAKYAMRYFATVSCSSGEANVEERVLASNPIMEALGNAKTTRNDNSSRFGKYIEIGFDKKHSIIGANMRTYLLEKSRVVFQAQNERNYHIFYQLCASSHLPEFKAFKLGCAEDFHCTNQGQSPVIDGVDDAKEMCNTRKAFSLLGVGDSDQMEIYQILSAILHLSNVEVKEQSADRCSISPDNVHLVVFCELLGVPCEEMAHWLCHKKLKTTTETYVKPVSKTNALNGRDALAKHIYARLFSWVVNSINAALKSAGKQRSFIGVLDIYGFETFDINSFEQFCINYANEKLQQQFNMHVFKLEQEEYMKEEIPWTLIDFYDNQPCIDLIEARLGVLDLLDEECKMPKGSDDTWAQKLYNTLLRQNAHFDKPRLSNRAFIIHHFADKVEYQCVGFLEKNKDTVNEEQINVLKKTKFNLLLKLFEDGEKASGSPSKKSGVSGRAGPTQKDNRKTVGLVFTPALTVWFSLQIVKLLTLYTPVNEFEERVDINFITTIKSLLKDRVESSTLMMDTKKIFSVTLQFSPSCVALETIQIPASLNLGFLSRI
;
A
#
# COMPACT_ATOMS: atom_id res chain seq x y z
N ALA A 1 -30.34 -12.70 -1.98
CA ALA A 1 -31.63 -12.01 -2.19
C ALA A 1 -32.71 -13.06 -2.53
N ARG A 2 -33.81 -13.15 -1.78
CA ARG A 2 -34.96 -13.99 -2.22
C ARG A 2 -35.71 -13.23 -3.31
N TRP A 3 -36.11 -13.93 -4.38
CA TRP A 3 -37.07 -13.37 -5.33
C TRP A 3 -38.30 -12.89 -4.57
N PRO A 4 -38.82 -11.68 -4.82
CA PRO A 4 -39.98 -11.17 -4.08
C PRO A 4 -41.13 -12.18 -4.18
N LEU A 5 -41.60 -12.65 -3.02
CA LEU A 5 -42.67 -13.62 -2.90
C LEU A 5 -44.00 -12.93 -3.21
N GLY A 6 -44.39 -12.96 -4.48
CA GLY A 6 -45.73 -12.55 -4.93
C GLY A 6 -45.70 -11.63 -6.14
N GLY A 7 -46.06 -12.19 -7.31
CA GLY A 7 -46.40 -11.43 -8.51
C GLY A 7 -45.44 -11.64 -9.68
N THR A 8 -45.88 -12.48 -10.63
CA THR A 8 -45.64 -12.45 -12.08
C THR A 8 -44.47 -11.59 -12.58
N ARG A 9 -43.51 -12.21 -13.27
CA ARG A 9 -42.61 -11.48 -14.17
C ARG A 9 -42.28 -12.36 -15.38
N ASP A 10 -43.24 -12.46 -16.30
CA ASP A 10 -42.89 -12.67 -17.70
C ASP A 10 -41.71 -11.71 -18.04
N HIS A 11 -40.63 -12.26 -18.58
CA HIS A 11 -39.42 -11.52 -18.98
C HIS A 11 -38.47 -11.05 -17.86
N ALA A 12 -38.55 -11.57 -16.63
CA ALA A 12 -37.52 -11.30 -15.62
C ALA A 12 -36.13 -11.77 -16.10
N ARG A 13 -35.10 -10.95 -15.88
CA ARG A 13 -33.72 -11.31 -16.19
C ARG A 13 -32.94 -11.71 -14.94
N VAL A 14 -32.03 -12.66 -15.10
CA VAL A 14 -31.17 -13.23 -14.06
C VAL A 14 -29.73 -13.30 -14.54
N TRP A 15 -28.81 -13.50 -13.59
CA TRP A 15 -27.39 -13.73 -13.86
C TRP A 15 -27.04 -15.21 -13.70
N LEU A 16 -26.43 -15.79 -14.74
CA LEU A 16 -25.90 -17.15 -14.78
C LEU A 16 -24.38 -17.13 -14.69
N PRO A 17 -23.75 -18.02 -13.89
CA PRO A 17 -22.30 -18.18 -13.91
C PRO A 17 -21.80 -18.57 -15.31
N ASP A 18 -20.69 -17.99 -15.73
CA ASP A 18 -20.05 -18.25 -17.02
C ASP A 18 -18.52 -18.32 -16.86
N ALA A 19 -17.86 -19.19 -17.62
CA ALA A 19 -16.42 -19.40 -17.48
C ALA A 19 -15.56 -18.27 -18.07
N GLU A 20 -16.08 -17.50 -19.04
CA GLU A 20 -15.34 -16.45 -19.73
C GLU A 20 -15.71 -15.06 -19.19
N GLU A 21 -17.00 -14.78 -19.06
CA GLU A 21 -17.53 -13.47 -18.65
C GLU A 21 -17.81 -13.37 -17.14
N VAL A 22 -17.55 -14.45 -16.38
CA VAL A 22 -17.95 -14.66 -14.98
C VAL A 22 -19.46 -14.77 -14.79
N TRP A 23 -20.23 -13.85 -15.38
CA TRP A 23 -21.69 -13.80 -15.32
C TRP A 23 -22.32 -13.42 -16.66
N LYS A 24 -23.28 -14.20 -17.15
CA LYS A 24 -24.09 -13.90 -18.35
C LYS A 24 -25.55 -13.63 -17.99
N SER A 25 -26.16 -12.70 -18.72
CA SER A 25 -27.58 -12.40 -18.55
C SER A 25 -28.43 -13.47 -19.22
N ALA A 26 -29.51 -13.88 -18.55
CA ALA A 26 -30.52 -14.74 -19.12
C ALA A 26 -31.92 -14.24 -18.77
N GLU A 27 -32.88 -14.47 -19.65
CA GLU A 27 -34.28 -14.16 -19.46
C GLU A 27 -35.05 -15.41 -19.04
N LEU A 28 -35.97 -15.24 -18.10
CA LEU A 28 -36.84 -16.31 -17.63
C LEU A 28 -37.92 -16.58 -18.69
N VAL A 29 -38.00 -17.83 -19.16
CA VAL A 29 -38.97 -18.26 -20.18
C VAL A 29 -40.31 -18.67 -19.55
N ARG A 30 -40.30 -19.03 -18.27
CA ARG A 30 -41.49 -19.45 -17.49
C ARG A 30 -41.35 -18.99 -16.05
N ASP A 31 -42.43 -18.49 -15.46
CA ASP A 31 -42.49 -18.10 -14.05
C ASP A 31 -42.01 -19.23 -13.11
N TYR A 32 -41.23 -18.85 -12.10
CA TYR A 32 -40.77 -19.75 -11.04
C TYR A 32 -41.80 -19.80 -9.89
N SER A 33 -42.22 -21.00 -9.53
CA SER A 33 -43.02 -21.26 -8.33
C SER A 33 -42.15 -21.84 -7.20
N PRO A 34 -42.35 -21.43 -5.93
CA PRO A 34 -41.62 -22.00 -4.81
C PRO A 34 -41.76 -23.53 -4.74
N GLY A 35 -40.66 -24.24 -4.98
CA GLY A 35 -40.63 -25.71 -5.02
C GLY A 35 -40.27 -26.30 -6.38
N ASP A 36 -40.21 -25.49 -7.44
CA ASP A 36 -39.76 -25.96 -8.74
C ASP A 36 -38.29 -26.40 -8.68
N PRO A 37 -37.91 -27.52 -9.32
CA PRO A 37 -36.55 -28.05 -9.28
C PRO A 37 -35.59 -27.34 -10.27
N THR A 38 -36.13 -26.55 -11.19
CA THR A 38 -35.38 -25.98 -12.33
C THR A 38 -35.90 -24.62 -12.74
N LEU A 39 -35.02 -23.76 -13.27
CA LEU A 39 -35.35 -22.52 -13.96
C LEU A 39 -35.17 -22.71 -15.48
N SER A 40 -36.19 -22.41 -16.27
CA SER A 40 -36.12 -22.39 -17.74
C SER A 40 -35.71 -20.99 -18.21
N LEU A 41 -34.53 -20.88 -18.80
CA LEU A 41 -33.87 -19.61 -19.15
C LEU A 41 -33.56 -19.53 -20.65
N GLN A 42 -33.44 -18.32 -21.16
CA GLN A 42 -32.97 -18.02 -22.51
C GLN A 42 -31.85 -16.98 -22.45
N LEU A 43 -30.69 -17.31 -23.00
CA LEU A 43 -29.55 -16.40 -23.12
C LEU A 43 -29.82 -15.34 -24.20
N GLU A 44 -29.01 -14.27 -24.19
CA GLU A 44 -29.13 -13.17 -25.17
C GLU A 44 -28.88 -13.61 -26.62
N ASP A 45 -28.15 -14.71 -26.85
CA ASP A 45 -27.93 -15.33 -28.16
C ASP A 45 -29.11 -16.22 -28.63
N GLY A 46 -30.17 -16.32 -27.82
CA GLY A 46 -31.36 -17.14 -28.07
C GLY A 46 -31.27 -18.58 -27.56
N THR A 47 -30.11 -19.02 -27.05
CA THR A 47 -29.88 -20.36 -26.52
C THR A 47 -30.74 -20.60 -25.27
N LYS A 48 -31.49 -21.71 -25.24
CA LYS A 48 -32.30 -22.10 -24.09
C LYS A 48 -31.50 -22.96 -23.12
N VAL A 49 -31.54 -22.60 -21.84
CA VAL A 49 -30.78 -23.24 -20.76
C VAL A 49 -31.74 -23.64 -19.64
N GLU A 50 -31.65 -24.88 -19.16
CA GLU A 50 -32.32 -25.29 -17.92
C GLU A 50 -31.31 -25.32 -16.78
N HIS A 51 -31.53 -24.47 -15.78
CA HIS A 51 -30.69 -24.41 -14.59
C HIS A 51 -31.34 -25.18 -13.44
N LYS A 52 -30.65 -26.21 -12.93
CA LYS A 52 -31.13 -26.99 -11.78
C LYS A 52 -30.87 -26.23 -10.48
N ILE A 53 -31.89 -26.08 -9.66
CA ILE A 53 -31.77 -25.48 -8.33
C ILE A 53 -31.25 -26.55 -7.38
N ASP A 54 -30.21 -26.23 -6.59
CA ASP A 54 -29.69 -27.17 -5.60
C ASP A 54 -30.77 -27.45 -4.53
N PRO A 55 -31.23 -28.71 -4.38
CA PRO A 55 -32.29 -29.05 -3.44
C PRO A 55 -31.90 -28.84 -1.97
N LYS A 56 -30.59 -28.77 -1.65
CA LYS A 56 -30.08 -28.55 -0.29
C LYS A 56 -30.06 -27.08 0.09
N THR A 57 -29.54 -26.21 -0.79
CA THR A 57 -29.39 -24.77 -0.49
C THR A 57 -30.64 -23.98 -0.88
N LYS A 58 -31.39 -24.44 -1.90
CA LYS A 58 -32.52 -23.73 -2.51
C LYS A 58 -32.19 -22.29 -2.91
N GLU A 59 -30.92 -22.01 -3.19
CA GLU A 59 -30.47 -20.69 -3.61
C GLU A 59 -30.89 -20.43 -5.06
N LEU A 60 -31.46 -19.25 -5.30
CA LEU A 60 -31.87 -18.80 -6.62
C LEU A 60 -30.79 -17.94 -7.25
N LEU A 61 -30.77 -17.92 -8.58
CA LEU A 61 -29.89 -17.05 -9.35
C LEU A 61 -30.14 -15.57 -9.02
N PRO A 62 -29.10 -14.73 -9.00
CA PRO A 62 -29.24 -13.30 -8.77
C PRO A 62 -30.12 -12.64 -9.84
N LEU A 63 -31.07 -11.82 -9.43
CA LEU A 63 -31.91 -11.04 -10.35
C LEU A 63 -31.10 -9.91 -11.02
N ARG A 64 -31.30 -9.69 -12.31
CA ARG A 64 -30.72 -8.55 -13.03
C ARG A 64 -31.48 -7.27 -12.68
N ASN A 65 -30.75 -6.19 -12.46
CA ASN A 65 -31.34 -4.86 -12.27
C ASN A 65 -32.07 -4.42 -13.55
N PRO A 66 -33.16 -3.62 -13.44
CA PRO A 66 -33.80 -3.02 -14.60
C PRO A 66 -32.81 -2.20 -15.44
N ASN A 67 -33.01 -2.15 -16.76
CA ASN A 67 -32.12 -1.44 -17.68
C ASN A 67 -31.98 0.06 -17.39
N ILE A 68 -32.94 0.67 -16.67
CA ILE A 68 -32.86 2.09 -16.26
C ILE A 68 -31.78 2.35 -15.22
N LEU A 69 -31.36 1.32 -14.46
CA LEU A 69 -30.34 1.40 -13.41
C LEU A 69 -28.98 0.88 -13.90
N VAL A 70 -28.74 0.92 -15.21
CA VAL A 70 -27.47 0.48 -15.81
C VAL A 70 -26.60 1.70 -16.07
N GLY A 71 -25.35 1.64 -15.63
CA GLY A 71 -24.39 2.73 -15.78
C GLY A 71 -24.43 3.76 -14.66
N GLU A 72 -25.07 3.44 -13.53
CA GLU A 72 -25.28 4.36 -12.40
C GLU A 72 -23.98 4.95 -11.86
N ASN A 73 -24.02 6.25 -11.54
CA ASN A 73 -22.86 6.96 -10.98
C ASN A 73 -22.50 6.47 -9.57
N ASP A 74 -23.47 5.99 -8.80
CA ASP A 74 -23.29 5.42 -7.46
C ASP A 74 -23.90 4.02 -7.39
N LEU A 75 -23.07 3.03 -7.03
CA LEU A 75 -23.49 1.63 -6.89
C LEU A 75 -24.55 1.42 -5.80
N THR A 76 -24.71 2.35 -4.85
CA THR A 76 -25.76 2.31 -3.82
C THR A 76 -27.16 2.56 -4.38
N ALA A 77 -27.29 3.09 -5.60
CA ALA A 77 -28.57 3.29 -6.28
C ALA A 77 -29.17 2.00 -6.88
N LEU A 78 -28.40 0.91 -6.94
CA LEU A 78 -28.85 -0.36 -7.50
C LEU A 78 -29.94 -1.00 -6.62
N SER A 79 -31.03 -1.47 -7.23
CA SER A 79 -32.13 -2.13 -6.51
C SER A 79 -31.72 -3.51 -5.95
N TYR A 80 -30.98 -4.27 -6.75
CA TYR A 80 -30.41 -5.56 -6.37
C TYR A 80 -28.89 -5.41 -6.29
N LEU A 81 -28.35 -5.42 -5.07
CA LEU A 81 -26.92 -5.34 -4.82
C LEU A 81 -26.35 -6.74 -4.59
N HIS A 82 -25.60 -7.22 -5.58
CA HIS A 82 -24.86 -8.47 -5.57
C HIS A 82 -23.74 -8.38 -6.61
N GLU A 83 -22.82 -9.34 -6.59
CA GLU A 83 -21.60 -9.34 -7.41
C GLU A 83 -21.87 -9.10 -8.91
N PRO A 84 -22.77 -9.82 -9.61
CA PRO A 84 -22.98 -9.59 -11.04
C PRO A 84 -23.58 -8.22 -11.36
N ALA A 85 -24.39 -7.64 -10.47
CA ALA A 85 -24.92 -6.30 -10.67
C ALA A 85 -23.79 -5.24 -10.64
N VAL A 86 -22.87 -5.35 -9.68
CA VAL A 86 -21.73 -4.46 -9.56
C VAL A 86 -20.79 -4.61 -10.76
N LEU A 87 -20.43 -5.85 -11.11
CA LEU A 87 -19.55 -6.13 -12.24
C LEU A 87 -20.13 -5.59 -13.56
N HIS A 88 -21.42 -5.82 -13.82
CA HIS A 88 -22.07 -5.33 -15.03
C HIS A 88 -22.12 -3.80 -15.09
N ASN A 89 -22.44 -3.13 -13.97
CA ASN A 89 -22.48 -1.66 -13.93
C ASN A 89 -21.10 -1.05 -14.22
N LEU A 90 -20.05 -1.59 -13.58
CA LEU A 90 -18.67 -1.16 -13.82
C LEU A 90 -18.23 -1.44 -15.26
N LYS A 91 -18.57 -2.60 -15.82
CA LYS A 91 -18.28 -2.95 -17.23
C LYS A 91 -18.92 -1.94 -18.18
N VAL A 92 -20.19 -1.62 -18.03
CA VAL A 92 -20.89 -0.66 -18.89
C VAL A 92 -20.27 0.74 -18.77
N ARG A 93 -20.03 1.22 -17.54
CA ARG A 93 -19.40 2.53 -17.33
C ARG A 93 -18.03 2.63 -17.98
N PHE A 94 -17.20 1.61 -17.80
CA PHE A 94 -15.83 1.62 -18.30
C PHE A 94 -15.75 1.38 -19.81
N ILE A 95 -16.41 0.33 -20.31
CA ILE A 95 -16.29 -0.08 -21.71
C ILE A 95 -17.14 0.78 -22.62
N ASP A 96 -18.41 1.02 -22.27
CA ASP A 96 -19.38 1.66 -23.15
C ASP A 96 -19.34 3.18 -22.99
N SER A 97 -19.33 3.67 -21.74
CA SER A 97 -19.37 5.11 -21.44
C SER A 97 -18.00 5.77 -21.30
N LYS A 98 -16.90 5.00 -21.29
CA LYS A 98 -15.52 5.49 -21.07
C LYS A 98 -15.33 6.27 -19.76
N LEU A 99 -16.13 5.94 -18.75
CA LEU A 99 -16.07 6.53 -17.41
C LEU A 99 -15.25 5.63 -16.49
N ILE A 100 -14.14 6.16 -15.96
CA ILE A 100 -13.19 5.40 -15.15
C ILE A 100 -13.46 5.44 -13.65
N TYR A 101 -14.28 6.40 -13.21
CA TYR A 101 -14.60 6.64 -11.79
C TYR A 101 -16.07 6.33 -11.53
N THR A 102 -16.36 5.66 -10.41
CA THR A 102 -17.72 5.32 -9.97
C THR A 102 -17.80 5.41 -8.45
N TYR A 103 -18.85 6.01 -7.91
CA TYR A 103 -19.07 6.02 -6.47
C TYR A 103 -19.60 4.68 -5.97
N CYS A 104 -19.25 4.37 -4.73
CA CYS A 104 -19.82 3.31 -3.94
C CYS A 104 -20.05 3.87 -2.53
N GLY A 105 -21.04 4.76 -2.41
CA GLY A 105 -21.24 5.59 -1.23
C GLY A 105 -20.00 6.45 -0.93
N ILE A 106 -19.35 6.20 0.21
CA ILE A 106 -18.16 6.94 0.65
C ILE A 106 -16.87 6.52 -0.08
N VAL A 107 -16.89 5.41 -0.83
CA VAL A 107 -15.72 4.88 -1.55
C VAL A 107 -15.79 5.31 -3.01
N LEU A 108 -14.64 5.61 -3.61
CA LEU A 108 -14.50 5.83 -5.05
C LEU A 108 -13.82 4.62 -5.69
N VAL A 109 -14.51 3.96 -6.62
CA VAL A 109 -13.95 2.92 -7.48
C VAL A 109 -13.30 3.59 -8.70
N ALA A 110 -12.04 3.26 -8.96
CA ALA A 110 -11.27 3.76 -10.09
C ALA A 110 -10.73 2.59 -10.93
N ILE A 111 -11.03 2.58 -12.23
CA ILE A 111 -10.51 1.57 -13.17
C ILE A 111 -9.46 2.25 -14.05
N ASN A 112 -8.22 1.77 -14.00
CA ASN A 112 -7.12 2.37 -14.77
C ASN A 112 -7.33 2.16 -16.28
N PRO A 113 -7.44 3.23 -17.08
CA PRO A 113 -7.65 3.10 -18.53
C PRO A 113 -6.35 2.81 -19.30
N TYR A 114 -5.16 2.90 -18.67
CA TYR A 114 -3.84 2.81 -19.33
C TYR A 114 -3.62 3.83 -20.46
N GLU A 115 -4.40 4.91 -20.47
CA GLU A 115 -4.27 6.02 -21.41
C GLU A 115 -4.45 7.36 -20.69
N SER A 116 -3.95 8.44 -21.30
CA SER A 116 -4.15 9.79 -20.79
C SER A 116 -5.51 10.32 -21.20
N LEU A 117 -6.33 10.66 -20.21
CA LEU A 117 -7.66 11.24 -20.42
C LEU A 117 -7.65 12.75 -20.16
N PRO A 118 -8.35 13.56 -20.97
CA PRO A 118 -8.42 15.02 -20.81
C PRO A 118 -9.42 15.44 -19.71
N ILE A 119 -9.42 14.74 -18.58
CA ILE A 119 -10.36 14.95 -17.46
C ILE A 119 -9.70 15.60 -16.22
N TYR A 120 -8.45 16.04 -16.37
CA TYR A 120 -7.62 16.53 -15.25
C TYR A 120 -7.14 17.97 -15.44
N GLU A 121 -7.75 18.70 -16.36
CA GLU A 121 -7.42 20.08 -16.66
C GLU A 121 -7.97 21.07 -15.61
N ALA A 122 -7.43 22.29 -15.61
CA ALA A 122 -7.71 23.27 -14.56
C ALA A 122 -9.18 23.73 -14.54
N ASP A 123 -9.82 23.82 -15.71
CA ASP A 123 -11.25 24.10 -15.86
C ASP A 123 -12.12 23.06 -15.15
N ILE A 124 -11.74 21.78 -15.24
CA ILE A 124 -12.43 20.70 -14.53
C ILE A 124 -12.23 20.83 -13.02
N ILE A 125 -11.01 21.11 -12.55
CA ILE A 125 -10.74 21.38 -11.12
C ILE A 125 -11.67 22.48 -10.59
N HIS A 126 -11.79 23.59 -11.33
CA HIS A 126 -12.67 24.68 -10.95
C HIS A 126 -14.16 24.31 -10.97
N ALA A 127 -14.59 23.43 -11.87
CA ALA A 127 -15.97 22.94 -11.91
C ALA A 127 -16.32 22.11 -10.67
N TYR A 128 -15.39 21.31 -10.15
CA TYR A 128 -15.57 20.52 -8.93
C TYR A 128 -15.46 21.35 -7.64
N SER A 129 -14.75 22.48 -7.68
CA SER A 129 -14.54 23.33 -6.50
C SER A 129 -15.85 23.90 -5.94
N GLY A 130 -16.05 23.75 -4.63
CA GLY A 130 -17.22 24.18 -3.89
C GLY A 130 -18.41 23.20 -3.93
N GLN A 131 -18.43 22.23 -4.85
CA GLN A 131 -19.56 21.30 -5.03
C GLN A 131 -19.65 20.28 -3.89
N ASN A 132 -20.84 19.73 -3.62
CA ASN A 132 -20.96 18.62 -2.66
C ASN A 132 -20.80 17.27 -3.35
N MET A 133 -20.50 16.24 -2.57
CA MET A 133 -20.46 14.86 -3.05
C MET A 133 -21.80 14.48 -3.68
N GLY A 134 -21.78 13.97 -4.91
CA GLY A 134 -22.97 13.58 -5.66
C GLY A 134 -23.62 14.68 -6.52
N ASP A 135 -23.25 15.95 -6.34
CA ASP A 135 -23.72 17.05 -7.21
C ASP A 135 -23.07 16.97 -8.61
N MET A 136 -21.88 16.39 -8.67
CA MET A 136 -21.09 16.20 -9.88
C MET A 136 -20.82 14.72 -10.14
N ASP A 137 -20.46 14.38 -11.38
CA ASP A 137 -20.08 13.02 -11.77
C ASP A 137 -18.89 12.50 -10.92
N PRO A 138 -18.81 11.18 -10.67
CA PRO A 138 -17.74 10.61 -9.87
C PRO A 138 -16.36 10.98 -10.40
N HIS A 139 -15.53 11.56 -9.52
CA HIS A 139 -14.16 11.94 -9.87
C HIS A 139 -13.27 12.02 -8.64
N ILE A 140 -11.95 11.83 -8.82
CA ILE A 140 -10.97 11.98 -7.73
C ILE A 140 -10.96 13.40 -7.14
N PHE A 141 -11.30 14.41 -7.95
CA PHE A 141 -11.43 15.80 -7.51
C PHE A 141 -12.60 16.00 -6.56
N ALA A 142 -13.70 15.27 -6.71
CA ALA A 142 -14.81 15.34 -5.76
C ALA A 142 -14.41 14.78 -4.38
N VAL A 143 -13.63 13.69 -4.35
CA VAL A 143 -13.09 13.14 -3.10
C VAL A 143 -12.11 14.11 -2.45
N ALA A 144 -11.26 14.77 -3.25
CA ALA A 144 -10.35 15.80 -2.76
C ALA A 144 -11.11 17.03 -2.23
N GLU A 145 -12.14 17.49 -2.94
CA GLU A 145 -12.98 18.60 -2.50
C GLU A 145 -13.71 18.29 -1.19
N GLU A 146 -14.28 17.09 -1.07
CA GLU A 146 -14.96 16.67 0.15
C GLU A 146 -13.98 16.65 1.33
N ALA A 147 -12.77 16.10 1.15
CA ALA A 147 -11.73 16.15 2.17
C ALA A 147 -11.33 17.60 2.54
N TYR A 148 -11.19 18.47 1.54
CA TYR A 148 -10.86 19.88 1.76
C TYR A 148 -11.96 20.62 2.53
N LYS A 149 -13.22 20.45 2.14
CA LYS A 149 -14.40 21.04 2.81
C LYS A 149 -14.55 20.52 4.23
N GLN A 150 -14.41 19.21 4.46
CA GLN A 150 -14.51 18.62 5.80
C GLN A 150 -13.38 19.12 6.71
N MET A 151 -12.15 19.21 6.20
CA MET A 151 -11.03 19.80 6.94
C MET A 151 -11.32 21.25 7.34
N ALA A 152 -11.83 22.06 6.40
CA ALA A 152 -12.12 23.46 6.63
C ALA A 152 -13.28 23.66 7.63
N ARG A 153 -14.36 22.88 7.49
CA ARG A 153 -15.57 22.99 8.34
C ARG A 153 -15.36 22.43 9.74
N LYS A 154 -14.72 21.27 9.88
CA LYS A 154 -14.58 20.56 11.16
C LYS A 154 -13.28 20.91 11.91
N GLU A 155 -12.35 21.62 11.27
CA GLU A 155 -10.98 21.85 11.77
C GLU A 155 -10.24 20.55 12.16
N ARG A 156 -10.48 19.47 11.42
CA ARG A 156 -9.85 18.16 11.67
C ARG A 156 -9.02 17.72 10.48
N ASN A 157 -7.89 17.07 10.76
CA ASN A 157 -7.03 16.51 9.72
C ASN A 157 -7.77 15.42 8.95
N GLN A 158 -7.49 15.31 7.66
CA GLN A 158 -8.11 14.32 6.78
C GLN A 158 -7.07 13.40 6.15
N SER A 159 -7.52 12.32 5.53
CA SER A 159 -6.67 11.47 4.70
C SER A 159 -7.39 10.96 3.46
N ILE A 160 -6.64 10.86 2.37
CA ILE A 160 -7.03 10.13 1.16
C ILE A 160 -6.15 8.90 1.10
N ILE A 161 -6.77 7.72 1.16
CA ILE A 161 -6.11 6.43 1.10
C ILE A 161 -6.43 5.79 -0.24
N VAL A 162 -5.41 5.50 -1.03
CA VAL A 162 -5.57 4.85 -2.33
C VAL A 162 -5.04 3.41 -2.23
N SER A 163 -5.91 2.43 -2.44
CA SER A 163 -5.59 1.00 -2.41
C SER A 163 -5.91 0.31 -3.74
N GLY A 164 -5.34 -0.88 -3.95
CA GLY A 164 -5.52 -1.67 -5.17
C GLY A 164 -4.26 -2.44 -5.57
N GLU A 165 -4.42 -3.39 -6.48
CA GLU A 165 -3.32 -4.22 -7.00
C GLU A 165 -2.25 -3.41 -7.74
N SER A 166 -1.08 -4.02 -7.99
CA SER A 166 -0.06 -3.39 -8.81
C SER A 166 -0.59 -3.05 -10.21
N GLY A 167 -0.34 -1.84 -10.69
CA GLY A 167 -0.86 -1.35 -11.98
C GLY A 167 -2.25 -0.69 -11.93
N ALA A 168 -2.96 -0.71 -10.79
CA ALA A 168 -4.33 -0.14 -10.69
C ALA A 168 -4.43 1.40 -10.77
N GLY A 169 -3.32 2.13 -10.97
CA GLY A 169 -3.35 3.61 -11.08
C GLY A 169 -3.34 4.37 -9.74
N LYS A 170 -2.84 3.75 -8.66
CA LYS A 170 -2.78 4.35 -7.31
C LYS A 170 -2.00 5.67 -7.27
N THR A 171 -0.75 5.65 -7.73
CA THR A 171 0.14 6.83 -7.76
C THR A 171 -0.43 7.95 -8.64
N VAL A 172 -1.09 7.60 -9.75
CA VAL A 172 -1.75 8.56 -10.64
C VAL A 172 -2.93 9.24 -9.94
N SER A 173 -3.77 8.47 -9.26
CA SER A 173 -4.90 9.00 -8.49
C SER A 173 -4.43 9.91 -7.34
N ALA A 174 -3.40 9.49 -6.59
CA ALA A 174 -2.78 10.30 -5.54
C ALA A 174 -2.22 11.61 -6.11
N LYS A 175 -1.54 11.58 -7.27
CA LYS A 175 -1.03 12.77 -7.95
C LYS A 175 -2.14 13.76 -8.31
N TYR A 176 -3.27 13.29 -8.83
CA TYR A 176 -4.40 14.16 -9.17
C TYR A 176 -5.11 14.73 -7.94
N ALA A 177 -5.24 13.96 -6.86
CA ALA A 177 -5.73 14.51 -5.59
C ALA A 177 -4.83 15.63 -5.07
N MET A 178 -3.49 15.46 -5.14
CA MET A 178 -2.54 16.51 -4.76
C MET A 178 -2.63 17.75 -5.67
N ARG A 179 -2.75 17.55 -6.98
CA ARG A 179 -2.92 18.65 -7.95
C ARG A 179 -4.18 19.47 -7.66
N TYR A 180 -5.28 18.81 -7.29
CA TYR A 180 -6.51 19.49 -6.91
C TYR A 180 -6.29 20.47 -5.75
N PHE A 181 -5.73 20.00 -4.64
CA PHE A 181 -5.46 20.85 -3.47
C PHE A 181 -4.57 22.04 -3.82
N ALA A 182 -3.58 21.79 -4.67
CA ALA A 182 -2.63 22.79 -5.08
C ALA A 182 -3.29 23.94 -5.86
N THR A 183 -4.20 23.60 -6.79
CA THR A 183 -4.96 24.58 -7.56
C THR A 183 -6.01 25.33 -6.73
N VAL A 184 -6.78 24.65 -5.86
CA VAL A 184 -7.91 25.31 -5.14
C VAL A 184 -7.49 26.13 -3.92
N SER A 185 -6.32 25.85 -3.33
CA SER A 185 -5.85 26.51 -2.11
C SER A 185 -4.99 27.75 -2.35
N CYS A 186 -4.74 28.11 -3.62
CA CYS A 186 -3.81 29.17 -3.99
C CYS A 186 -4.32 30.58 -3.62
N SER A 187 -3.59 31.24 -2.71
CA SER A 187 -3.52 32.70 -2.63
C SER A 187 -2.49 33.19 -3.66
N SER A 188 -2.78 34.26 -4.37
CA SER A 188 -2.05 34.80 -5.55
C SER A 188 -0.58 35.24 -5.35
N GLY A 189 0.15 34.72 -4.34
CA GLY A 189 1.53 35.09 -4.02
C GLY A 189 2.51 33.95 -3.67
N GLU A 190 2.05 32.70 -3.45
CA GLU A 190 2.93 31.57 -3.06
C GLU A 190 2.82 30.35 -4.00
N ALA A 191 2.79 30.61 -5.31
CA ALA A 191 2.71 29.59 -6.39
C ALA A 191 3.86 28.54 -6.40
N ASN A 192 4.85 28.62 -5.50
CA ASN A 192 6.02 27.76 -5.52
C ASN A 192 5.86 26.46 -4.72
N VAL A 193 4.94 26.37 -3.75
CA VAL A 193 4.83 25.15 -2.92
C VAL A 193 4.16 24.01 -3.70
N GLU A 194 3.14 24.31 -4.51
CA GLU A 194 2.50 23.37 -5.45
C GLU A 194 3.54 22.71 -6.36
N GLU A 195 4.27 23.54 -7.10
CA GLU A 195 5.23 23.07 -8.10
C GLU A 195 6.30 22.19 -7.45
N ARG A 196 6.73 22.54 -6.23
CA ARG A 196 7.68 21.72 -5.45
C ARG A 196 7.09 20.39 -5.00
N VAL A 197 5.85 20.35 -4.51
CA VAL A 197 5.20 19.09 -4.11
C VAL A 197 5.09 18.16 -5.32
N LEU A 198 4.65 18.68 -6.47
CA LEU A 198 4.54 17.89 -7.69
C LEU A 198 5.92 17.49 -8.26
N ALA A 199 6.93 18.36 -8.15
CA ALA A 199 8.31 18.08 -8.57
C ALA A 199 8.99 16.98 -7.72
N SER A 200 8.45 16.64 -6.54
CA SER A 200 8.97 15.50 -5.78
C SER A 200 8.72 14.16 -6.47
N ASN A 201 7.66 14.04 -7.28
CA ASN A 201 7.27 12.75 -7.87
C ASN A 201 8.32 12.19 -8.86
N PRO A 202 8.82 12.94 -9.87
CA PRO A 202 9.86 12.42 -10.77
C PRO A 202 11.10 11.89 -10.04
N ILE A 203 11.53 12.56 -8.96
CA ILE A 203 12.68 12.13 -8.15
C ILE A 203 12.37 10.79 -7.47
N MET A 204 11.20 10.71 -6.83
CA MET A 204 10.77 9.52 -6.11
C MET A 204 10.49 8.35 -7.05
N GLU A 205 9.97 8.60 -8.25
CA GLU A 205 9.80 7.58 -9.29
C GLU A 205 11.15 7.09 -9.81
N ALA A 206 12.09 7.99 -10.11
CA ALA A 206 13.43 7.59 -10.56
C ALA A 206 14.17 6.70 -9.52
N LEU A 207 14.10 7.05 -8.24
CA LEU A 207 14.82 6.38 -7.15
C LEU A 207 14.03 5.25 -6.47
N GLY A 208 12.73 5.17 -6.69
CA GLY A 208 11.84 4.29 -5.92
C GLY A 208 10.95 3.39 -6.76
N ASN A 209 10.88 3.61 -8.08
CA ASN A 209 10.11 2.76 -8.98
C ASN A 209 11.01 1.90 -9.86
N ALA A 210 10.48 0.74 -10.25
CA ALA A 210 11.12 -0.20 -11.15
C ALA A 210 10.09 -0.94 -12.01
N LYS A 211 10.53 -1.46 -13.16
CA LYS A 211 9.74 -2.36 -13.99
C LYS A 211 9.61 -3.73 -13.33
N THR A 212 8.38 -4.23 -13.30
CA THR A 212 8.00 -5.61 -12.97
C THR A 212 7.34 -6.26 -14.18
N THR A 213 7.02 -7.56 -14.10
CA THR A 213 6.30 -8.26 -15.17
C THR A 213 4.87 -7.74 -15.41
N ARG A 214 4.25 -7.09 -14.41
CA ARG A 214 2.86 -6.60 -14.49
C ARG A 214 2.73 -5.08 -14.65
N ASN A 215 3.79 -4.34 -14.32
CA ASN A 215 3.77 -2.88 -14.29
C ASN A 215 5.18 -2.32 -14.55
N ASP A 216 5.31 -1.50 -15.60
CA ASP A 216 6.57 -0.91 -16.03
C ASP A 216 7.09 0.20 -15.12
N ASN A 217 6.22 0.86 -14.34
CA ASN A 217 6.57 1.93 -13.40
C ASN A 217 6.02 1.61 -12.00
N SER A 218 6.41 0.45 -11.45
CA SER A 218 5.91 -0.01 -10.15
C SER A 218 6.66 0.65 -9.01
N SER A 219 5.95 1.40 -8.16
CA SER A 219 6.46 1.89 -6.88
C SER A 219 6.92 0.72 -6.01
N ARG A 220 8.18 0.71 -5.58
CA ARG A 220 8.78 -0.32 -4.70
C ARG A 220 9.02 0.20 -3.28
N PHE A 221 8.24 1.19 -2.89
CA PHE A 221 8.19 1.79 -1.56
C PHE A 221 6.80 2.39 -1.36
N GLY A 222 6.36 2.52 -0.10
CA GLY A 222 5.16 3.27 0.26
C GLY A 222 5.49 4.74 0.52
N LYS A 223 4.57 5.62 0.17
CA LYS A 223 4.70 7.08 0.28
C LYS A 223 3.46 7.66 0.96
N TYR A 224 3.67 8.41 2.03
CA TYR A 224 2.65 9.20 2.69
C TYR A 224 3.03 10.67 2.66
N ILE A 225 2.20 11.51 2.05
CA ILE A 225 2.45 12.94 1.90
C ILE A 225 1.43 13.69 2.75
N GLU A 226 1.91 14.38 3.78
CA GLU A 226 1.11 15.29 4.59
C GLU A 226 1.16 16.68 3.95
N ILE A 227 0.05 17.14 3.39
CA ILE A 227 -0.09 18.52 2.89
C ILE A 227 -0.58 19.40 4.02
N GLY A 228 0.24 20.36 4.44
CA GLY A 228 -0.05 21.25 5.56
C GLY A 228 -0.81 22.50 5.12
N PHE A 229 -1.83 22.87 5.90
CA PHE A 229 -2.66 24.04 5.67
C PHE A 229 -2.59 25.03 6.84
N ASP A 230 -2.66 26.33 6.53
CA ASP A 230 -2.77 27.39 7.54
C ASP A 230 -4.21 27.58 8.04
N LYS A 231 -4.45 28.69 8.77
CA LYS A 231 -5.77 29.06 9.28
C LYS A 231 -6.75 29.52 8.20
N LYS A 232 -6.26 29.91 7.01
CA LYS A 232 -7.09 30.30 5.87
C LYS A 232 -7.29 29.14 4.89
N HIS A 233 -6.84 27.94 5.27
CA HIS A 233 -6.88 26.74 4.44
C HIS A 233 -6.06 26.87 3.15
N SER A 234 -5.03 27.72 3.13
CA SER A 234 -4.03 27.75 2.07
C SER A 234 -2.90 26.78 2.37
N ILE A 235 -2.34 26.16 1.33
CA ILE A 235 -1.17 25.27 1.48
C ILE A 235 0.01 26.09 1.96
N ILE A 236 0.66 25.62 3.03
CA ILE A 236 1.91 26.20 3.51
C ILE A 236 3.12 25.34 3.19
N GLY A 237 2.96 24.03 3.03
CA GLY A 237 4.08 23.12 2.86
C GLY A 237 3.63 21.68 2.83
N ALA A 238 4.58 20.77 2.68
CA ALA A 238 4.31 19.33 2.74
C ALA A 238 5.42 18.57 3.46
N ASN A 239 5.08 17.37 3.93
CA ASN A 239 6.01 16.46 4.56
C ASN A 239 5.78 15.04 4.04
N MET A 240 6.79 14.46 3.42
CA MET A 240 6.78 13.11 2.87
C MET A 240 7.41 12.12 3.83
N ARG A 241 6.74 11.00 4.04
CA ARG A 241 7.26 9.84 4.76
C ARG A 241 7.28 8.66 3.81
N THR A 242 8.40 7.97 3.76
CA THR A 242 8.57 6.78 2.92
C THR A 242 8.66 5.53 3.77
N TYR A 243 8.14 4.42 3.26
CA TYR A 243 8.06 3.15 3.95
C TYR A 243 8.54 2.04 3.04
N LEU A 244 9.21 1.04 3.63
CA LEU A 244 9.39 -0.27 3.01
C LEU A 244 9.98 -0.23 1.59
N LEU A 245 11.08 0.51 1.43
CA LEU A 245 11.90 0.44 0.23
C LEU A 245 12.36 -1.00 0.01
N GLU A 246 12.06 -1.57 -1.16
CA GLU A 246 12.52 -2.90 -1.57
C GLU A 246 14.04 -2.86 -1.82
N LYS A 247 14.83 -3.00 -0.76
CA LYS A 247 16.30 -2.91 -0.86
C LYS A 247 16.89 -3.96 -1.80
N SER A 248 16.33 -5.16 -1.83
CA SER A 248 16.86 -6.26 -2.65
C SER A 248 16.80 -5.97 -4.14
N ARG A 249 15.88 -5.12 -4.60
CA ARG A 249 15.80 -4.62 -5.97
C ARG A 249 17.13 -4.04 -6.47
N VAL A 250 17.94 -3.47 -5.57
CA VAL A 250 19.27 -2.91 -5.89
C VAL A 250 20.24 -3.97 -6.41
N VAL A 251 20.12 -5.21 -5.95
CA VAL A 251 21.11 -6.28 -6.16
C VAL A 251 20.53 -7.49 -6.89
N PHE A 252 19.20 -7.59 -6.98
CA PHE A 252 18.50 -8.70 -7.59
C PHE A 252 17.32 -8.23 -8.45
N GLN A 253 17.18 -8.79 -9.65
CA GLN A 253 16.02 -8.61 -10.53
C GLN A 253 15.63 -9.96 -11.15
N ALA A 254 14.33 -10.29 -11.14
CA ALA A 254 13.85 -11.46 -11.84
C ALA A 254 13.82 -11.23 -13.36
N GLN A 255 13.60 -12.30 -14.13
CA GLN A 255 13.49 -12.23 -15.58
C GLN A 255 12.38 -11.25 -15.98
N ASN A 256 12.64 -10.41 -16.99
CA ASN A 256 11.78 -9.33 -17.48
C ASN A 256 11.54 -8.16 -16.50
N GLU A 257 12.25 -8.11 -15.39
CA GLU A 257 12.23 -6.98 -14.46
C GLU A 257 13.45 -6.05 -14.65
N ARG A 258 13.33 -4.81 -14.16
CA ARG A 258 14.46 -3.87 -14.07
C ARG A 258 14.84 -3.61 -12.62
N ASN A 259 16.03 -3.02 -12.44
CA ASN A 259 16.37 -2.29 -11.22
C ASN A 259 15.65 -0.93 -11.20
N TYR A 260 15.90 -0.11 -10.18
CA TYR A 260 15.37 1.26 -10.10
C TYR A 260 15.72 2.09 -11.34
N HIS A 261 14.77 2.90 -11.82
CA HIS A 261 14.89 3.62 -13.08
C HIS A 261 16.14 4.50 -13.16
N ILE A 262 16.55 5.12 -12.05
CA ILE A 262 17.71 6.02 -12.00
C ILE A 262 19.01 5.38 -12.49
N PHE A 263 19.20 4.06 -12.32
CA PHE A 263 20.40 3.39 -12.79
C PHE A 263 20.49 3.39 -14.32
N TYR A 264 19.36 3.19 -15.00
CA TYR A 264 19.29 3.20 -16.46
C TYR A 264 19.37 4.63 -17.01
N GLN A 265 18.73 5.60 -16.33
CA GLN A 265 18.87 7.03 -16.62
C GLN A 265 20.33 7.48 -16.58
N LEU A 266 21.10 7.00 -15.58
CA LEU A 266 22.54 7.24 -15.47
C LEU A 266 23.34 6.59 -16.60
N CYS A 267 23.11 5.30 -16.88
CA CYS A 267 23.80 4.59 -17.96
C CYS A 267 23.53 5.22 -19.34
N ALA A 268 22.28 5.59 -19.62
CA ALA A 268 21.89 6.27 -20.86
C ALA A 268 22.57 7.65 -21.02
N SER A 269 22.90 8.29 -19.90
CA SER A 269 23.54 9.61 -19.85
C SER A 269 25.06 9.55 -19.69
N SER A 270 25.68 8.37 -19.70
CA SER A 270 27.13 8.16 -19.51
C SER A 270 28.03 8.87 -20.54
N HIS A 271 27.45 9.32 -21.65
CA HIS A 271 28.14 10.09 -22.68
C HIS A 271 28.41 11.54 -22.27
N LEU A 272 27.67 12.08 -21.29
CA LEU A 272 27.82 13.47 -20.84
C LEU A 272 29.21 13.72 -20.23
N PRO A 273 29.86 14.87 -20.55
CA PRO A 273 31.21 15.18 -20.06
C PRO A 273 31.34 15.10 -18.54
N GLU A 274 30.35 15.58 -17.80
CA GLU A 274 30.34 15.56 -16.34
C GLU A 274 30.26 14.14 -15.75
N PHE A 275 29.70 13.16 -16.48
CA PHE A 275 29.58 11.77 -16.03
C PHE A 275 30.77 10.90 -16.44
N LYS A 276 31.70 11.41 -17.25
CA LYS A 276 32.91 10.66 -17.62
C LYS A 276 33.77 10.26 -16.42
N ALA A 277 33.79 11.09 -15.38
CA ALA A 277 34.48 10.78 -14.13
C ALA A 277 33.90 9.53 -13.43
N PHE A 278 32.63 9.19 -13.67
CA PHE A 278 31.98 8.03 -13.08
C PHE A 278 32.32 6.71 -13.78
N LYS A 279 32.98 6.75 -14.94
CA LYS A 279 33.44 5.56 -15.69
C LYS A 279 32.30 4.56 -15.98
N LEU A 280 31.09 5.09 -16.24
CA LEU A 280 29.91 4.30 -16.58
C LEU A 280 29.95 3.76 -18.02
N GLY A 281 29.35 2.59 -18.20
CA GLY A 281 29.05 1.97 -19.50
C GLY A 281 27.54 1.99 -19.80
N CYS A 282 27.11 1.06 -20.66
CA CYS A 282 25.70 0.80 -20.93
C CYS A 282 25.06 0.01 -19.78
N ALA A 283 23.73 -0.09 -19.76
CA ALA A 283 23.03 -0.81 -18.70
C ALA A 283 23.36 -2.32 -18.68
N GLU A 284 23.72 -2.88 -19.82
CA GLU A 284 24.11 -4.29 -19.99
C GLU A 284 25.47 -4.61 -19.38
N ASP A 285 26.33 -3.59 -19.21
CA ASP A 285 27.68 -3.74 -18.67
C ASP A 285 27.68 -4.01 -17.17
N PHE A 286 26.60 -3.66 -16.46
CA PHE A 286 26.50 -3.84 -15.01
C PHE A 286 25.55 -4.98 -14.64
N HIS A 287 26.02 -5.85 -13.75
CA HIS A 287 25.28 -7.02 -13.31
C HIS A 287 23.92 -6.65 -12.74
N CYS A 288 23.84 -5.66 -11.85
CA CYS A 288 22.59 -5.27 -11.21
C CYS A 288 21.59 -4.54 -12.12
N THR A 289 21.91 -4.25 -13.39
CA THR A 289 20.95 -3.70 -14.36
C THR A 289 20.63 -4.67 -15.49
N ASN A 290 21.40 -5.76 -15.63
CA ASN A 290 21.29 -6.73 -16.72
C ASN A 290 20.68 -8.10 -16.29
N GLN A 291 20.55 -8.40 -14.99
CA GLN A 291 20.01 -9.71 -14.53
C GLN A 291 18.63 -10.04 -15.12
N GLY A 292 17.75 -9.05 -15.23
CA GLY A 292 16.39 -9.25 -15.75
C GLY A 292 16.29 -9.35 -17.27
N GLN A 293 17.39 -9.13 -18.01
CA GLN A 293 17.45 -9.22 -19.48
C GLN A 293 16.40 -8.35 -20.23
N SER A 294 15.89 -7.31 -19.58
CA SER A 294 14.93 -6.35 -20.15
C SER A 294 15.32 -4.92 -19.80
N PRO A 295 16.48 -4.41 -20.28
CA PRO A 295 16.95 -3.08 -19.91
C PRO A 295 16.08 -1.95 -20.47
N VAL A 296 15.29 -2.19 -21.52
CA VAL A 296 14.44 -1.20 -22.19
C VAL A 296 12.98 -1.32 -21.72
N ILE A 297 12.31 -0.18 -21.58
CA ILE A 297 10.85 -0.06 -21.41
C ILE A 297 10.29 0.58 -22.67
N ASP A 298 9.26 -0.03 -23.25
CA ASP A 298 8.65 0.44 -24.49
C ASP A 298 8.06 1.86 -24.29
N GLY A 299 8.43 2.79 -25.18
CA GLY A 299 7.96 4.17 -25.14
C GLY A 299 8.64 5.08 -24.11
N VAL A 300 9.62 4.58 -23.33
CA VAL A 300 10.36 5.37 -22.35
C VAL A 300 11.79 5.65 -22.85
N ASP A 301 12.19 6.92 -22.78
CA ASP A 301 13.56 7.37 -23.07
C ASP A 301 14.28 7.69 -21.74
N ASP A 302 15.14 6.78 -21.28
CA ASP A 302 15.88 6.93 -20.03
C ASP A 302 16.79 8.18 -20.01
N ALA A 303 17.31 8.65 -21.15
CA ALA A 303 18.12 9.87 -21.21
C ALA A 303 17.25 11.14 -21.06
N LYS A 304 16.06 11.14 -21.66
CA LYS A 304 15.07 12.20 -21.46
C LYS A 304 14.58 12.23 -20.01
N GLU A 305 14.31 11.08 -19.41
CA GLU A 305 13.91 10.99 -18.02
C GLU A 305 15.02 11.46 -17.06
N MET A 306 16.30 11.21 -17.37
CA MET A 306 17.41 11.82 -16.61
C MET A 306 17.34 13.36 -16.62
N CYS A 307 17.00 13.97 -17.75
CA CYS A 307 16.82 15.42 -17.84
C CYS A 307 15.66 15.90 -16.95
N ASN A 308 14.55 15.16 -16.93
CA ASN A 308 13.40 15.46 -16.07
C ASN A 308 13.76 15.36 -14.58
N THR A 309 14.49 14.31 -14.19
CA THR A 309 14.96 14.10 -12.82
C THR A 309 15.87 15.24 -12.36
N ARG A 310 16.84 15.67 -13.19
CA ARG A 310 17.73 16.82 -12.88
C ARG A 310 16.97 18.13 -12.70
N LYS A 311 15.98 18.40 -13.57
CA LYS A 311 15.12 19.59 -13.47
C LYS A 311 14.29 19.56 -12.18
N ALA A 312 13.74 18.41 -11.83
CA ALA A 312 12.97 18.22 -10.60
C ALA A 312 13.81 18.46 -9.33
N PHE A 313 15.05 17.94 -9.28
CA PHE A 313 15.99 18.23 -8.20
C PHE A 313 16.28 19.74 -8.07
N SER A 314 16.51 20.40 -9.21
CA SER A 314 16.82 21.83 -9.25
C SER A 314 15.64 22.68 -8.76
N LEU A 315 14.40 22.34 -9.14
CA LEU A 315 13.17 22.97 -8.66
C LEU A 315 12.99 22.86 -7.13
N LEU A 316 13.46 21.75 -6.56
CA LEU A 316 13.46 21.49 -5.12
C LEU A 316 14.70 22.04 -4.40
N GLY A 317 15.53 22.84 -5.09
CA GLY A 317 16.68 23.51 -4.48
C GLY A 317 17.88 22.59 -4.22
N VAL A 318 17.90 21.38 -4.78
CA VAL A 318 19.07 20.51 -4.77
C VAL A 318 19.98 20.94 -5.93
N GLY A 319 21.06 21.65 -5.60
CA GLY A 319 21.97 22.23 -6.58
C GLY A 319 22.76 21.18 -7.37
N ASP A 320 23.36 21.60 -8.48
CA ASP A 320 24.11 20.69 -9.37
C ASP A 320 25.23 19.92 -8.64
N SER A 321 25.92 20.55 -7.70
CA SER A 321 26.95 19.88 -6.90
C SER A 321 26.38 18.69 -6.12
N ASP A 322 25.28 18.91 -5.38
CA ASP A 322 24.66 17.84 -4.58
C ASP A 322 24.07 16.75 -5.50
N GLN A 323 23.50 17.11 -6.65
CA GLN A 323 23.03 16.13 -7.65
C GLN A 323 24.17 15.25 -8.15
N MET A 324 25.32 15.84 -8.49
CA MET A 324 26.51 15.10 -8.90
C MET A 324 26.98 14.15 -7.79
N GLU A 325 26.90 14.57 -6.53
CA GLU A 325 27.26 13.72 -5.40
C GLU A 325 26.32 12.50 -5.27
N ILE A 326 25.01 12.67 -5.50
CA ILE A 326 24.02 11.58 -5.56
C ILE A 326 24.38 10.59 -6.68
N TYR A 327 24.61 11.10 -7.90
CA TYR A 327 24.93 10.28 -9.07
C TYR A 327 26.25 9.53 -8.93
N GLN A 328 27.23 10.12 -8.23
CA GLN A 328 28.50 9.49 -7.89
C GLN A 328 28.31 8.25 -6.99
N ILE A 329 27.45 8.36 -5.97
CA ILE A 329 27.12 7.22 -5.07
C ILE A 329 26.40 6.12 -5.85
N LEU A 330 25.42 6.47 -6.68
CA LEU A 330 24.69 5.50 -7.50
C LEU A 330 25.61 4.79 -8.49
N SER A 331 26.53 5.52 -9.12
CA SER A 331 27.55 4.96 -10.00
C SER A 331 28.48 3.99 -9.26
N ALA A 332 28.88 4.33 -8.03
CA ALA A 332 29.65 3.42 -7.19
C ALA A 332 28.90 2.10 -6.92
N ILE A 333 27.59 2.14 -6.66
CA ILE A 333 26.77 0.93 -6.48
C ILE A 333 26.77 0.05 -7.74
N LEU A 334 26.67 0.65 -8.94
CA LEU A 334 26.79 -0.08 -10.21
C LEU A 334 28.13 -0.80 -10.31
N HIS A 335 29.25 -0.10 -10.06
CA HIS A 335 30.58 -0.74 -10.06
C HIS A 335 30.70 -1.84 -9.00
N LEU A 336 30.18 -1.63 -7.79
CA LEU A 336 30.21 -2.64 -6.72
C LEU A 336 29.55 -3.95 -7.16
N SER A 337 28.47 -3.88 -7.95
CA SER A 337 27.77 -5.07 -8.45
C SER A 337 28.62 -5.98 -9.35
N ASN A 338 29.63 -5.41 -10.03
CA ASN A 338 30.55 -6.11 -10.92
C ASN A 338 31.83 -6.59 -10.23
N VAL A 339 32.00 -6.34 -8.93
CA VAL A 339 33.19 -6.83 -8.21
C VAL A 339 33.14 -8.35 -8.13
N GLU A 340 34.05 -8.99 -8.88
CA GLU A 340 34.20 -10.43 -8.95
C GLU A 340 34.97 -10.99 -7.74
N VAL A 341 34.34 -11.95 -7.07
CA VAL A 341 34.93 -12.69 -5.95
C VAL A 341 35.35 -14.07 -6.41
N LYS A 342 36.65 -14.38 -6.33
CA LYS A 342 37.20 -15.69 -6.69
C LYS A 342 37.24 -16.60 -5.46
N GLU A 343 36.80 -17.84 -5.62
CA GLU A 343 36.88 -18.87 -4.58
C GLU A 343 38.32 -19.39 -4.50
N GLN A 344 38.85 -19.48 -3.28
CA GLN A 344 40.15 -20.12 -3.02
C GLN A 344 39.98 -21.49 -2.34
N SER A 345 39.01 -21.58 -1.42
CA SER A 345 38.58 -22.83 -0.79
C SER A 345 37.15 -22.66 -0.26
N ALA A 346 36.55 -23.74 0.25
CA ALA A 346 35.15 -23.73 0.74
C ALA A 346 34.84 -22.58 1.73
N ASP A 347 35.83 -22.19 2.55
CA ASP A 347 35.68 -21.14 3.57
C ASP A 347 36.48 -19.85 3.26
N ARG A 348 37.09 -19.73 2.06
CA ARG A 348 37.95 -18.59 1.70
C ARG A 348 37.73 -18.09 0.28
N CYS A 349 37.78 -16.78 0.14
CA CYS A 349 37.72 -16.10 -1.15
C CYS A 349 38.71 -14.95 -1.22
N SER A 350 38.89 -14.41 -2.43
CA SER A 350 39.73 -13.26 -2.69
C SER A 350 39.18 -12.42 -3.83
N ILE A 351 39.44 -11.12 -3.78
CA ILE A 351 39.25 -10.19 -4.90
C ILE A 351 40.62 -9.85 -5.48
N SER A 352 40.72 -9.76 -6.80
CA SER A 352 41.98 -9.37 -7.46
C SER A 352 42.34 -7.92 -7.09
N PRO A 353 43.62 -7.62 -6.76
CA PRO A 353 44.07 -6.25 -6.52
C PRO A 353 43.84 -5.33 -7.73
N ASP A 354 43.88 -5.88 -8.95
CA ASP A 354 43.67 -5.16 -10.21
C ASP A 354 42.19 -5.15 -10.64
N ASN A 355 41.25 -5.49 -9.75
CA ASN A 355 39.83 -5.45 -10.07
C ASN A 355 39.39 -4.00 -10.35
N VAL A 356 39.21 -3.68 -11.63
CA VAL A 356 38.88 -2.33 -12.11
C VAL A 356 37.64 -1.77 -11.42
N HIS A 357 36.59 -2.58 -11.27
CA HIS A 357 35.35 -2.13 -10.65
C HIS A 357 35.50 -1.80 -9.16
N LEU A 358 36.29 -2.57 -8.40
CA LEU A 358 36.56 -2.27 -6.99
C LEU A 358 37.39 -0.98 -6.85
N VAL A 359 38.39 -0.79 -7.72
CA VAL A 359 39.21 0.42 -7.74
C VAL A 359 38.34 1.64 -8.02
N VAL A 360 37.49 1.59 -9.04
CA VAL A 360 36.57 2.68 -9.38
C VAL A 360 35.56 2.93 -8.26
N PHE A 361 34.98 1.89 -7.67
CA PHE A 361 34.10 2.04 -6.49
C PHE A 361 34.79 2.79 -5.35
N CYS A 362 36.04 2.42 -5.04
CA CYS A 362 36.80 3.06 -3.96
C CYS A 362 37.23 4.48 -4.30
N GLU A 363 37.55 4.77 -5.55
CA GLU A 363 37.86 6.12 -6.07
C GLU A 363 36.64 7.03 -5.94
N LEU A 364 35.47 6.58 -6.42
CA LEU A 364 34.23 7.35 -6.36
C LEU A 364 33.77 7.59 -4.92
N LEU A 365 33.92 6.63 -4.01
CA LEU A 365 33.57 6.84 -2.61
C LEU A 365 34.72 7.46 -1.79
N GLY A 366 35.89 7.67 -2.36
CA GLY A 366 37.06 8.21 -1.67
C GLY A 366 37.50 7.39 -0.45
N VAL A 367 37.46 6.05 -0.56
CA VAL A 367 37.79 5.10 0.53
C VAL A 367 39.03 4.25 0.23
N PRO A 368 39.75 3.73 1.25
CA PRO A 368 40.92 2.87 1.03
C PRO A 368 40.55 1.53 0.37
N CYS A 369 41.07 1.30 -0.84
CA CYS A 369 40.76 0.10 -1.65
C CYS A 369 41.25 -1.21 -1.03
N GLU A 370 42.47 -1.23 -0.47
CA GLU A 370 43.03 -2.42 0.16
C GLU A 370 42.23 -2.87 1.39
N GLU A 371 41.80 -1.92 2.23
CA GLU A 371 40.95 -2.22 3.39
C GLU A 371 39.58 -2.73 2.95
N MET A 372 38.98 -2.11 1.92
CA MET A 372 37.68 -2.55 1.40
C MET A 372 37.76 -3.98 0.83
N ALA A 373 38.79 -4.27 0.02
CA ALA A 373 39.04 -5.62 -0.50
C ALA A 373 39.16 -6.65 0.63
N HIS A 374 39.93 -6.31 1.67
CA HIS A 374 40.11 -7.17 2.84
C HIS A 374 38.77 -7.45 3.55
N TRP A 375 37.98 -6.42 3.86
CA TRP A 375 36.72 -6.57 4.61
C TRP A 375 35.53 -7.08 3.78
N LEU A 376 35.63 -7.11 2.45
CA LEU A 376 34.71 -7.88 1.60
C LEU A 376 34.98 -9.39 1.71
N CYS A 377 36.22 -9.81 1.93
CA CYS A 377 36.61 -11.22 2.04
C CYS A 377 36.82 -11.73 3.48
N HIS A 378 36.67 -10.86 4.50
CA HIS A 378 36.89 -11.20 5.90
C HIS A 378 35.80 -10.63 6.82
N LYS A 379 35.55 -11.34 7.92
CA LYS A 379 34.65 -10.90 8.99
C LYS A 379 35.39 -10.86 10.32
N LYS A 380 35.18 -9.78 11.08
CA LYS A 380 35.66 -9.65 12.44
C LYS A 380 34.66 -10.26 13.42
N LEU A 381 35.15 -11.07 14.34
CA LEU A 381 34.37 -11.74 15.36
C LEU A 381 34.89 -11.30 16.73
N LYS A 382 34.00 -10.70 17.52
CA LYS A 382 34.30 -10.24 18.87
C LYS A 382 33.64 -11.19 19.87
N THR A 383 34.45 -11.86 20.67
CA THR A 383 34.01 -12.60 21.86
C THR A 383 34.19 -11.72 23.10
N THR A 384 33.76 -12.19 24.26
CA THR A 384 33.92 -11.45 25.53
C THR A 384 35.39 -11.15 25.86
N THR A 385 36.30 -12.01 25.40
CA THR A 385 37.73 -11.96 25.77
C THR A 385 38.65 -11.61 24.61
N GLU A 386 38.26 -11.88 23.36
CA GLU A 386 39.16 -11.79 22.20
C GLU A 386 38.46 -11.24 20.96
N THR A 387 39.24 -10.69 20.03
CA THR A 387 38.76 -10.29 18.70
C THR A 387 39.62 -10.96 17.66
N TYR A 388 39.02 -11.78 16.80
CA TYR A 388 39.72 -12.46 15.71
C TYR A 388 39.06 -12.15 14.37
N VAL A 389 39.87 -12.22 13.31
CA VAL A 389 39.43 -12.02 11.92
C VAL A 389 39.40 -13.38 11.24
N LYS A 390 38.28 -13.72 10.61
CA LYS A 390 38.10 -14.98 9.88
C LYS A 390 37.83 -14.67 8.40
N PRO A 391 38.46 -15.38 7.46
CA PRO A 391 38.02 -15.37 6.06
C PRO A 391 36.57 -15.83 5.91
N VAL A 392 35.92 -15.41 4.83
CA VAL A 392 34.58 -15.87 4.45
C VAL A 392 34.60 -16.64 3.13
N SER A 393 33.64 -17.53 2.95
CA SER A 393 33.39 -18.21 1.67
C SER A 393 32.96 -17.22 0.58
N LYS A 394 33.09 -17.64 -0.69
CA LYS A 394 32.67 -16.83 -1.84
C LYS A 394 31.21 -16.34 -1.71
N THR A 395 30.29 -17.23 -1.36
CA THR A 395 28.87 -16.90 -1.19
C THR A 395 28.66 -15.84 -0.10
N ASN A 396 29.34 -15.97 1.05
CA ASN A 396 29.22 -14.99 2.14
C ASN A 396 29.82 -13.63 1.77
N ALA A 397 30.90 -13.60 0.98
CA ALA A 397 31.47 -12.35 0.47
C ALA A 397 30.54 -11.66 -0.52
N LEU A 398 29.92 -12.39 -1.46
CA LEU A 398 28.91 -11.84 -2.38
C LEU A 398 27.70 -11.29 -1.62
N ASN A 399 27.17 -12.04 -0.64
CA ASN A 399 26.08 -11.56 0.20
C ASN A 399 26.48 -10.30 1.00
N GLY A 400 27.72 -10.25 1.51
CA GLY A 400 28.24 -9.07 2.20
C GLY A 400 28.38 -7.85 1.29
N ARG A 401 28.86 -8.03 0.06
CA ARG A 401 28.93 -7.01 -0.99
C ARG A 401 27.54 -6.46 -1.31
N ASP A 402 26.56 -7.36 -1.48
CA ASP A 402 25.19 -7.00 -1.82
C ASP A 402 24.49 -6.31 -0.64
N ALA A 403 24.75 -6.75 0.60
CA ALA A 403 24.30 -6.07 1.81
C ALA A 403 24.86 -4.64 1.91
N LEU A 404 26.12 -4.43 1.55
CA LEU A 404 26.72 -3.10 1.49
C LEU A 404 26.03 -2.20 0.45
N ALA A 405 25.78 -2.71 -0.76
CA ALA A 405 25.07 -1.98 -1.81
C ALA A 405 23.65 -1.58 -1.37
N LYS A 406 22.88 -2.54 -0.83
CA LYS A 406 21.55 -2.32 -0.24
C LYS A 406 21.57 -1.21 0.82
N HIS A 407 22.59 -1.21 1.67
CA HIS A 407 22.73 -0.24 2.76
C HIS A 407 23.03 1.17 2.26
N ILE A 408 23.99 1.31 1.33
CA ILE A 408 24.35 2.60 0.74
C ILE A 408 23.13 3.20 0.03
N TYR A 409 22.42 2.41 -0.76
CA TYR A 409 21.22 2.86 -1.47
C TYR A 409 20.11 3.32 -0.51
N ALA A 410 19.82 2.53 0.53
CA ALA A 410 18.79 2.88 1.51
C ALA A 410 19.12 4.17 2.27
N ARG A 411 20.40 4.40 2.60
CA ARG A 411 20.86 5.65 3.22
C ARG A 411 20.71 6.83 2.29
N LEU A 412 21.11 6.67 1.02
CA LEU A 412 20.97 7.70 -0.01
C LEU A 412 19.49 8.07 -0.22
N PHE A 413 18.62 7.08 -0.37
CA PHE A 413 17.18 7.29 -0.54
C PHE A 413 16.58 8.08 0.64
N SER A 414 16.91 7.69 1.88
CA SER A 414 16.50 8.41 3.09
C SER A 414 16.97 9.87 3.10
N TRP A 415 18.22 10.12 2.69
CA TRP A 415 18.76 11.47 2.60
C TRP A 415 18.08 12.31 1.52
N VAL A 416 17.75 11.73 0.37
CA VAL A 416 16.98 12.41 -0.69
C VAL A 416 15.60 12.80 -0.17
N VAL A 417 14.89 11.89 0.50
CA VAL A 417 13.59 12.18 1.12
C VAL A 417 13.70 13.31 2.14
N ASN A 418 14.73 13.30 2.99
CA ASN A 418 14.98 14.39 3.94
C ASN A 418 15.27 15.73 3.26
N SER A 419 16.00 15.70 2.13
CA SER A 419 16.29 16.91 1.34
C SER A 419 15.04 17.48 0.68
N ILE A 420 14.18 16.61 0.13
CA ILE A 420 12.84 16.99 -0.38
C ILE A 420 12.02 17.61 0.74
N ASN A 421 11.95 16.98 1.92
CA ASN A 421 11.22 17.51 3.07
C ASN A 421 11.76 18.86 3.55
N ALA A 422 13.07 19.07 3.52
CA ALA A 422 13.66 20.36 3.85
C ALA A 422 13.21 21.47 2.86
N ALA A 423 13.07 21.13 1.57
CA ALA A 423 12.61 22.05 0.54
C ALA A 423 11.09 22.33 0.57
N LEU A 424 10.31 21.37 1.06
CA LEU A 424 8.84 21.47 1.21
C LEU A 424 8.41 22.08 2.54
N LYS A 425 9.33 22.21 3.50
CA LYS A 425 9.06 22.78 4.82
C LYS A 425 8.87 24.29 4.72
N SER A 426 7.81 24.79 5.36
CA SER A 426 7.56 26.23 5.49
C SER A 426 7.77 26.73 6.91
N ALA A 427 8.01 28.04 7.01
CA ALA A 427 8.11 28.75 8.28
C ALA A 427 6.74 28.96 8.95
N GLY A 428 5.64 28.81 8.20
CA GLY A 428 4.27 28.97 8.70
C GLY A 428 3.87 27.91 9.73
N LYS A 429 3.01 28.28 10.68
CA LYS A 429 2.46 27.33 11.65
C LYS A 429 1.32 26.53 11.02
N GLN A 430 1.52 25.23 10.85
CA GLN A 430 0.50 24.29 10.40
C GLN A 430 -0.68 24.24 11.38
N ARG A 431 -1.90 24.39 10.86
CA ARG A 431 -3.15 24.27 11.63
C ARG A 431 -3.81 22.92 11.40
N SER A 432 -3.87 22.47 10.15
CA SER A 432 -4.47 21.21 9.72
C SER A 432 -3.63 20.57 8.61
N PHE A 433 -3.89 19.30 8.30
CA PHE A 433 -3.30 18.64 7.14
C PHE A 433 -4.26 17.67 6.47
N ILE A 434 -4.00 17.39 5.19
CA ILE A 434 -4.56 16.25 4.46
C ILE A 434 -3.42 15.30 4.11
N GLY A 435 -3.52 14.05 4.59
CA GLY A 435 -2.55 13.01 4.31
C GLY A 435 -2.94 12.18 3.09
N VAL A 436 -2.08 12.09 2.08
CA VAL A 436 -2.29 11.24 0.90
C VAL A 436 -1.40 10.00 1.02
N LEU A 437 -2.02 8.83 1.16
CA LEU A 437 -1.33 7.55 1.26
C LEU A 437 -1.32 6.83 -0.09
N ASP A 438 -0.12 6.62 -0.62
CA ASP A 438 0.17 5.87 -1.85
C ASP A 438 1.15 4.74 -1.51
N ILE A 439 0.63 3.53 -1.41
CA ILE A 439 1.41 2.33 -1.10
C ILE A 439 1.51 1.41 -2.31
N TYR A 440 2.57 0.61 -2.39
CA TYR A 440 2.70 -0.42 -3.44
C TYR A 440 1.52 -1.40 -3.39
N GLY A 441 1.13 -1.93 -4.55
CA GLY A 441 -0.02 -2.83 -4.61
C GLY A 441 0.24 -4.20 -3.99
N PHE A 442 -0.83 -4.99 -3.83
CA PHE A 442 -0.70 -6.43 -3.66
C PHE A 442 -0.01 -7.04 -4.88
N GLU A 443 0.89 -8.00 -4.66
CA GLU A 443 1.75 -8.58 -5.70
C GLU A 443 1.75 -10.10 -5.64
N THR A 444 1.66 -10.72 -6.82
CA THR A 444 1.78 -12.18 -6.96
C THR A 444 2.48 -12.47 -8.28
N PHE A 445 3.65 -13.10 -8.19
CA PHE A 445 4.48 -13.50 -9.31
C PHE A 445 4.68 -15.02 -9.31
N ASP A 446 5.32 -15.55 -10.35
CA ASP A 446 5.68 -16.97 -10.42
C ASP A 446 6.64 -17.38 -9.30
N ILE A 447 7.50 -16.44 -8.85
CA ILE A 447 8.44 -16.65 -7.75
C ILE A 447 8.32 -15.47 -6.77
N ASN A 448 7.64 -15.69 -5.64
CA ASN A 448 7.53 -14.70 -4.56
C ASN A 448 8.57 -14.99 -3.47
N SER A 449 9.21 -13.95 -2.96
CA SER A 449 10.19 -14.06 -1.87
C SER A 449 9.79 -13.22 -0.66
N PHE A 450 10.74 -12.99 0.26
CA PHE A 450 10.51 -12.26 1.51
C PHE A 450 9.95 -10.85 1.30
N GLU A 451 10.35 -10.18 0.22
CA GLU A 451 9.92 -8.82 -0.08
C GLU A 451 8.44 -8.78 -0.48
N GLN A 452 8.00 -9.67 -1.38
CA GLN A 452 6.60 -9.83 -1.73
C GLN A 452 5.77 -10.21 -0.49
N PHE A 453 6.30 -11.07 0.38
CA PHE A 453 5.64 -11.42 1.64
C PHE A 453 5.44 -10.18 2.54
N CYS A 454 6.47 -9.35 2.72
CA CYS A 454 6.35 -8.08 3.45
C CYS A 454 5.36 -7.12 2.77
N ILE A 455 5.38 -7.04 1.44
CA ILE A 455 4.47 -6.21 0.65
C ILE A 455 3.01 -6.64 0.87
N ASN A 456 2.73 -7.92 0.71
CA ASN A 456 1.38 -8.46 0.84
C ASN A 456 0.88 -8.39 2.28
N TYR A 457 1.75 -8.59 3.27
CA TYR A 457 1.40 -8.36 4.68
C TYR A 457 1.02 -6.90 4.98
N ALA A 458 1.72 -5.92 4.40
CA ALA A 458 1.35 -4.51 4.55
C ALA A 458 -0.03 -4.21 3.92
N ASN A 459 -0.34 -4.84 2.78
CA ASN A 459 -1.66 -4.76 2.15
C ASN A 459 -2.74 -5.43 3.01
N GLU A 460 -2.45 -6.58 3.64
CA GLU A 460 -3.34 -7.26 4.60
C GLU A 460 -3.71 -6.33 5.77
N LYS A 461 -2.73 -5.63 6.34
CA LYS A 461 -2.94 -4.64 7.40
C LYS A 461 -3.81 -3.47 6.94
N LEU A 462 -3.61 -2.98 5.72
CA LEU A 462 -4.42 -1.91 5.15
C LEU A 462 -5.86 -2.35 4.91
N GLN A 463 -6.07 -3.56 4.42
CA GLN A 463 -7.40 -4.14 4.27
C GLN A 463 -8.10 -4.27 5.62
N GLN A 464 -7.38 -4.67 6.67
CA GLN A 464 -7.97 -4.76 8.01
C GLN A 464 -8.34 -3.39 8.57
N GLN A 465 -7.55 -2.35 8.29
CA GLN A 465 -7.93 -0.99 8.63
C GLN A 465 -9.18 -0.53 7.88
N PHE A 466 -9.29 -0.84 6.58
CA PHE A 466 -10.50 -0.57 5.81
C PHE A 466 -11.72 -1.26 6.45
N ASN A 467 -11.61 -2.57 6.72
CA ASN A 467 -12.69 -3.35 7.32
C ASN A 467 -13.13 -2.80 8.69
N MET A 468 -12.16 -2.46 9.53
CA MET A 468 -12.43 -1.90 10.86
C MET A 468 -13.17 -0.56 10.78
N HIS A 469 -12.83 0.32 9.85
CA HIS A 469 -13.44 1.65 9.77
C HIS A 469 -14.77 1.65 9.03
N VAL A 470 -14.83 1.00 7.88
CA VAL A 470 -16.04 1.01 7.04
C VAL A 470 -17.16 0.16 7.66
N PHE A 471 -16.81 -0.93 8.34
CA PHE A 471 -17.81 -1.83 8.89
C PHE A 471 -17.86 -1.83 10.40
N LYS A 472 -16.75 -2.04 11.10
CA LYS A 472 -16.81 -2.30 12.54
C LYS A 472 -17.16 -1.04 13.35
N LEU A 473 -16.41 0.03 13.17
CA LEU A 473 -16.58 1.28 13.93
C LEU A 473 -17.90 1.98 13.57
N GLU A 474 -18.29 1.96 12.30
CA GLU A 474 -19.57 2.54 11.86
C GLU A 474 -20.77 1.81 12.50
N GLN A 475 -20.74 0.47 12.54
CA GLN A 475 -21.79 -0.32 13.19
C GLN A 475 -21.78 -0.16 14.71
N GLU A 476 -20.60 -0.05 15.33
CA GLU A 476 -20.46 0.26 16.76
C GLU A 476 -21.06 1.63 17.10
N GLU A 477 -20.91 2.62 16.22
CA GLU A 477 -21.50 3.95 16.39
C GLU A 477 -23.03 3.89 16.27
N TYR A 478 -23.59 3.18 15.29
CA TYR A 478 -25.05 3.00 15.19
C TYR A 478 -25.65 2.32 16.42
N MET A 479 -24.96 1.32 16.97
CA MET A 479 -25.37 0.68 18.22
C MET A 479 -25.28 1.64 19.41
N LYS A 480 -24.25 2.49 19.46
CA LYS A 480 -24.06 3.49 20.51
C LYS A 480 -25.13 4.59 20.47
N GLU A 481 -25.54 5.00 19.29
CA GLU A 481 -26.61 5.98 19.08
C GLU A 481 -28.03 5.37 19.14
N GLU A 482 -28.12 4.08 19.52
CA GLU A 482 -29.39 3.33 19.65
C GLU A 482 -30.23 3.31 18.36
N ILE A 483 -29.57 3.41 17.19
CA ILE A 483 -30.22 3.37 15.88
C ILE A 483 -30.58 1.90 15.56
N PRO A 484 -31.84 1.59 15.15
CA PRO A 484 -32.20 0.26 14.71
C PRO A 484 -31.38 -0.16 13.48
N TRP A 485 -30.43 -1.07 13.69
CA TRP A 485 -29.46 -1.48 12.66
C TRP A 485 -29.46 -2.99 12.46
N THR A 486 -29.34 -3.42 11.19
CA THR A 486 -29.10 -4.82 10.84
C THR A 486 -27.62 -5.00 10.58
N LEU A 487 -26.95 -5.82 11.39
CA LEU A 487 -25.52 -6.08 11.24
C LEU A 487 -25.22 -6.62 9.84
N ILE A 488 -24.24 -6.00 9.20
CA ILE A 488 -23.73 -6.41 7.89
C ILE A 488 -22.50 -7.28 8.13
N ASP A 489 -22.58 -8.53 7.66
CA ASP A 489 -21.45 -9.44 7.66
C ASP A 489 -20.44 -9.04 6.60
N PHE A 490 -19.16 -9.07 6.95
CA PHE A 490 -18.04 -8.82 6.06
C PHE A 490 -16.92 -9.82 6.35
N TYR A 491 -15.96 -9.91 5.42
CA TYR A 491 -14.80 -10.78 5.59
C TYR A 491 -13.75 -10.12 6.50
N ASP A 492 -13.60 -10.62 7.73
CA ASP A 492 -12.55 -10.19 8.67
C ASP A 492 -11.25 -10.96 8.39
N ASN A 493 -10.20 -10.22 8.02
CA ASN A 493 -8.90 -10.78 7.70
C ASN A 493 -7.91 -10.80 8.89
N GLN A 494 -8.37 -10.49 10.11
CA GLN A 494 -7.58 -10.64 11.34
C GLN A 494 -6.91 -12.02 11.50
N PRO A 495 -7.57 -13.17 11.19
CA PRO A 495 -6.92 -14.48 11.34
C PRO A 495 -5.70 -14.67 10.44
N CYS A 496 -5.69 -14.05 9.25
CA CYS A 496 -4.53 -14.04 8.35
C CYS A 496 -3.40 -13.16 8.89
N ILE A 497 -3.74 -12.02 9.51
CA ILE A 497 -2.76 -11.15 10.16
C ILE A 497 -2.11 -11.86 11.36
N ASP A 498 -2.91 -12.51 12.19
CA ASP A 498 -2.44 -13.23 13.37
C ASP A 498 -1.52 -14.41 12.97
N LEU A 499 -1.83 -15.11 11.88
CA LEU A 499 -0.93 -16.12 11.29
C LEU A 499 0.47 -15.56 11.04
N ILE A 500 0.58 -14.30 10.61
CA ILE A 500 1.83 -13.67 10.22
C ILE A 500 2.58 -13.09 11.42
N GLU A 501 1.91 -12.28 12.25
CA GLU A 501 2.56 -11.45 13.27
C GLU A 501 2.44 -11.96 14.71
N ALA A 502 1.49 -12.84 15.00
CA ALA A 502 1.26 -13.29 16.37
C ALA A 502 2.43 -14.16 16.85
N ARG A 503 2.42 -14.45 18.15
CA ARG A 503 3.38 -15.38 18.74
C ARG A 503 3.22 -16.76 18.09
N LEU A 504 4.34 -17.39 17.73
CA LEU A 504 4.37 -18.61 16.90
C LEU A 504 3.82 -18.43 15.48
N GLY A 505 3.63 -17.18 15.02
CA GLY A 505 3.32 -16.85 13.64
C GLY A 505 4.56 -16.86 12.74
N VAL A 506 4.37 -16.61 11.45
CA VAL A 506 5.42 -16.71 10.42
C VAL A 506 6.65 -15.86 10.77
N LEU A 507 6.46 -14.59 11.17
CA LEU A 507 7.56 -13.67 11.49
C LEU A 507 8.29 -14.07 12.78
N ASP A 508 7.56 -14.46 13.82
CA ASP A 508 8.15 -14.88 15.10
C ASP A 508 9.00 -16.15 14.92
N LEU A 509 8.49 -17.12 14.16
CA LEU A 509 9.22 -18.35 13.82
C LEU A 509 10.48 -18.07 12.98
N LEU A 510 10.41 -17.10 12.06
CA LEU A 510 11.55 -16.65 11.27
C LEU A 510 12.62 -15.97 12.14
N ASP A 511 12.21 -15.14 13.08
CA ASP A 511 13.11 -14.45 14.01
C ASP A 511 13.80 -15.41 14.97
N GLU A 512 13.08 -16.42 15.46
CA GLU A 512 13.67 -17.50 16.23
C GLU A 512 14.73 -18.26 15.41
N GLU A 513 14.42 -18.64 14.17
CA GLU A 513 15.37 -19.36 13.33
C GLU A 513 16.60 -18.51 12.98
N CYS A 514 16.42 -17.20 12.76
CA CYS A 514 17.52 -16.27 12.54
C CYS A 514 18.52 -16.21 13.70
N LYS A 515 18.06 -16.47 14.94
CA LYS A 515 18.90 -16.51 16.15
C LYS A 515 19.61 -17.85 16.35
N MET A 516 19.18 -18.91 15.66
CA MET A 516 19.77 -20.25 15.79
C MET A 516 21.17 -20.30 15.13
N PRO A 517 22.20 -20.81 15.81
CA PRO A 517 23.57 -20.87 15.26
C PRO A 517 23.70 -21.68 13.96
N LYS A 518 22.83 -22.67 13.75
CA LYS A 518 22.75 -23.50 12.55
C LYS A 518 21.38 -23.39 11.86
N GLY A 519 20.66 -22.28 12.09
CA GLY A 519 19.37 -22.04 11.43
C GLY A 519 19.52 -21.90 9.93
N SER A 520 18.59 -22.48 9.18
CA SER A 520 18.57 -22.50 7.72
C SER A 520 17.14 -22.30 7.21
N ASP A 521 16.99 -21.89 5.95
CA ASP A 521 15.67 -21.74 5.32
C ASP A 521 14.90 -23.09 5.31
N ASP A 522 15.60 -24.22 5.20
CA ASP A 522 15.01 -25.56 5.21
C ASP A 522 14.46 -25.93 6.59
N THR A 523 15.23 -25.68 7.65
CA THR A 523 14.80 -25.94 9.02
C THR A 523 13.66 -25.01 9.43
N TRP A 524 13.67 -23.76 8.97
CA TRP A 524 12.54 -22.84 9.12
C TRP A 524 11.28 -23.32 8.42
N ALA A 525 11.37 -23.77 7.16
CA ALA A 525 10.23 -24.29 6.41
C ALA A 525 9.56 -25.47 7.14
N GLN A 526 10.36 -26.41 7.65
CA GLN A 526 9.84 -27.52 8.46
C GLN A 526 9.16 -27.04 9.74
N LYS A 527 9.72 -26.02 10.40
CA LYS A 527 9.14 -25.42 11.59
C LYS A 527 7.77 -24.80 11.28
N LEU A 528 7.64 -24.06 10.17
CA LEU A 528 6.35 -23.53 9.70
C LEU A 528 5.32 -24.65 9.51
N TYR A 529 5.66 -25.72 8.80
CA TYR A 529 4.72 -26.82 8.54
C TYR A 529 4.27 -27.52 9.83
N ASN A 530 5.20 -27.76 10.76
CA ASN A 530 4.89 -28.43 12.02
C ASN A 530 3.99 -27.59 12.93
N THR A 531 4.12 -26.27 12.88
CA THR A 531 3.38 -25.35 13.75
C THR A 531 2.05 -24.90 13.14
N LEU A 532 2.02 -24.54 11.85
CA LEU A 532 0.91 -23.78 11.25
C LEU A 532 -0.06 -24.63 10.39
N LEU A 533 0.44 -25.68 9.72
CA LEU A 533 -0.31 -26.39 8.65
C LEU A 533 -1.62 -27.02 9.09
N ARG A 534 -1.74 -27.46 10.36
CA ARG A 534 -2.97 -28.08 10.89
C ARG A 534 -3.81 -27.15 11.75
N GLN A 535 -3.29 -25.96 12.05
CA GLN A 535 -3.88 -25.05 13.04
C GLN A 535 -4.54 -23.83 12.39
N ASN A 536 -4.15 -23.47 11.16
CA ASN A 536 -4.60 -22.24 10.55
C ASN A 536 -5.12 -22.44 9.12
N ALA A 537 -6.35 -22.00 8.85
CA ALA A 537 -7.00 -22.12 7.54
C ALA A 537 -6.37 -21.24 6.45
N HIS A 538 -5.55 -20.26 6.84
CA HIS A 538 -4.84 -19.36 5.93
C HIS A 538 -3.44 -19.85 5.55
N PHE A 539 -3.01 -21.02 6.03
CA PHE A 539 -1.68 -21.56 5.74
C PHE A 539 -1.79 -22.91 5.05
N ASP A 540 -1.08 -23.08 3.93
CA ASP A 540 -0.99 -24.36 3.22
C ASP A 540 0.44 -24.66 2.76
N LYS A 541 0.69 -25.92 2.41
CA LYS A 541 1.96 -26.42 1.90
C LYS A 541 1.80 -26.86 0.43
N PRO A 542 2.65 -26.39 -0.49
CA PRO A 542 2.68 -26.89 -1.86
C PRO A 542 2.94 -28.40 -1.90
N ARG A 543 2.17 -29.14 -2.72
CA ARG A 543 2.26 -30.61 -2.78
C ARG A 543 3.63 -31.14 -3.21
N LEU A 544 4.34 -30.40 -4.07
CA LEU A 544 5.58 -30.83 -4.71
C LEU A 544 6.84 -30.14 -4.15
N SER A 545 6.68 -29.19 -3.22
CA SER A 545 7.80 -28.44 -2.64
C SER A 545 7.91 -28.65 -1.13
N ASN A 546 9.15 -28.78 -0.66
CA ASN A 546 9.46 -28.75 0.78
C ASN A 546 10.11 -27.42 1.20
N ARG A 547 10.28 -26.48 0.27
CA ARG A 547 11.00 -25.20 0.48
C ARG A 547 10.13 -23.98 0.16
N ALA A 548 8.81 -24.12 0.23
CA ALA A 548 7.86 -23.06 -0.06
C ALA A 548 6.59 -23.23 0.79
N PHE A 549 5.89 -22.14 1.07
CA PHE A 549 4.63 -22.14 1.80
C PHE A 549 3.61 -21.25 1.10
N ILE A 550 2.33 -21.51 1.36
CA ILE A 550 1.22 -20.76 0.78
C ILE A 550 0.49 -20.02 1.90
N ILE A 551 0.19 -18.73 1.67
CA ILE A 551 -0.71 -17.96 2.51
C ILE A 551 -1.95 -17.59 1.71
N HIS A 552 -3.12 -17.80 2.32
CA HIS A 552 -4.40 -17.34 1.78
C HIS A 552 -4.65 -15.91 2.26
N HIS A 553 -4.21 -14.94 1.45
CA HIS A 553 -4.47 -13.52 1.68
C HIS A 553 -5.91 -13.16 1.30
N PHE A 554 -6.33 -11.93 1.63
CA PHE A 554 -7.65 -11.44 1.22
C PHE A 554 -7.84 -11.38 -0.32
N ALA A 555 -6.74 -11.17 -1.07
CA ALA A 555 -6.77 -11.00 -2.52
C ALA A 555 -6.51 -12.31 -3.28
N ASP A 556 -5.53 -13.11 -2.85
CA ASP A 556 -5.16 -14.36 -3.55
C ASP A 556 -4.42 -15.35 -2.63
N LYS A 557 -4.24 -16.58 -3.10
CA LYS A 557 -3.36 -17.58 -2.51
C LYS A 557 -1.96 -17.44 -3.10
N VAL A 558 -1.00 -17.03 -2.26
CA VAL A 558 0.36 -16.72 -2.73
C VAL A 558 1.35 -17.75 -2.21
N GLU A 559 2.09 -18.39 -3.13
CA GLU A 559 3.22 -19.26 -2.80
C GLU A 559 4.51 -18.44 -2.65
N TYR A 560 5.19 -18.58 -1.51
CA TYR A 560 6.47 -17.95 -1.20
C TYR A 560 7.59 -18.97 -1.08
N GLN A 561 8.72 -18.72 -1.76
CA GLN A 561 9.91 -19.55 -1.68
C GLN A 561 10.72 -19.22 -0.43
N CYS A 562 10.99 -20.20 0.44
CA CYS A 562 11.73 -20.00 1.69
C CYS A 562 13.19 -19.59 1.48
N VAL A 563 13.76 -19.88 0.32
CA VAL A 563 15.18 -19.62 0.02
C VAL A 563 15.51 -18.14 0.19
N GLY A 564 16.49 -17.83 1.03
CA GLY A 564 16.97 -16.49 1.32
C GLY A 564 16.19 -15.73 2.40
N PHE A 565 15.09 -16.26 2.94
CA PHE A 565 14.30 -15.57 3.97
C PHE A 565 15.12 -15.22 5.22
N LEU A 566 15.94 -16.16 5.72
CA LEU A 566 16.76 -15.90 6.91
C LEU A 566 17.82 -14.81 6.67
N GLU A 567 18.44 -14.79 5.49
CA GLU A 567 19.47 -13.79 5.15
C GLU A 567 18.83 -12.41 4.99
N LYS A 568 17.75 -12.34 4.21
CA LYS A 568 16.99 -11.11 3.97
C LYS A 568 16.41 -10.54 5.26
N ASN A 569 15.95 -11.38 6.18
CA ASN A 569 15.46 -10.93 7.49
C ASN A 569 16.58 -10.50 8.45
N LYS A 570 17.80 -11.05 8.33
CA LYS A 570 18.94 -10.61 9.14
C LYS A 570 19.39 -9.19 8.76
N ASP A 571 19.37 -8.86 7.46
CA ASP A 571 19.77 -7.55 6.89
C ASP A 571 21.06 -6.96 7.52
N THR A 572 22.01 -7.83 7.87
CA THR A 572 23.23 -7.44 8.59
C THR A 572 24.33 -7.05 7.63
N VAL A 573 24.81 -5.82 7.72
CA VAL A 573 26.02 -5.36 7.02
C VAL A 573 27.23 -5.62 7.90
N ASN A 574 28.38 -5.92 7.30
CA ASN A 574 29.63 -6.05 8.05
C ASN A 574 30.07 -4.67 8.58
N GLU A 575 30.15 -4.53 9.91
CA GLU A 575 30.51 -3.27 10.57
C GLU A 575 31.85 -2.71 10.09
N GLU A 576 32.82 -3.57 9.74
CA GLU A 576 34.12 -3.11 9.27
C GLU A 576 34.06 -2.53 7.85
N GLN A 577 33.15 -2.99 6.99
CA GLN A 577 32.89 -2.34 5.70
C GLN A 577 32.34 -0.93 5.90
N ILE A 578 31.45 -0.75 6.88
CA ILE A 578 30.94 0.58 7.26
C ILE A 578 32.05 1.46 7.83
N ASN A 579 32.94 0.90 8.65
CA ASN A 579 34.09 1.65 9.18
C ASN A 579 35.01 2.15 8.06
N VAL A 580 35.20 1.37 6.99
CA VAL A 580 35.93 1.82 5.80
C VAL A 580 35.17 2.95 5.10
N LEU A 581 33.85 2.85 4.93
CA LEU A 581 33.04 3.95 4.37
C LEU A 581 33.12 5.24 5.20
N LYS A 582 33.19 5.14 6.53
CA LYS A 582 33.35 6.29 7.43
C LYS A 582 34.71 7.00 7.30
N LYS A 583 35.71 6.38 6.67
CA LYS A 583 37.01 7.00 6.35
C LYS A 583 36.97 7.80 5.04
N THR A 584 35.81 7.91 4.41
CA THR A 584 35.63 8.63 3.17
C THR A 584 36.06 10.10 3.27
N LYS A 585 36.58 10.64 2.16
CA LYS A 585 36.83 12.07 1.99
C LYS A 585 35.65 12.80 1.30
N PHE A 586 34.58 12.08 1.02
CA PHE A 586 33.44 12.54 0.24
C PHE A 586 32.30 13.02 1.15
N ASN A 587 31.88 14.28 0.98
CA ASN A 587 31.06 15.01 1.94
C ASN A 587 29.66 14.42 2.10
N LEU A 588 28.92 14.16 1.02
CA LEU A 588 27.59 13.56 1.11
C LEU A 588 27.63 12.20 1.79
N LEU A 589 28.61 11.34 1.49
CA LEU A 589 28.72 10.03 2.11
C LEU A 589 28.96 10.13 3.63
N LEU A 590 29.72 11.12 4.12
CA LEU A 590 29.83 11.37 5.56
C LEU A 590 28.46 11.69 6.17
N LYS A 591 27.70 12.61 5.55
CA LYS A 591 26.35 12.99 6.01
C LYS A 591 25.41 11.77 6.09
N LEU A 592 25.47 10.86 5.11
CA LEU A 592 24.66 9.63 5.10
C LEU A 592 24.87 8.75 6.36
N PHE A 593 26.08 8.78 6.95
CA PHE A 593 26.44 7.96 8.10
C PHE A 593 26.45 8.69 9.45
N GLU A 594 26.37 10.02 9.49
CA GLU A 594 26.27 10.83 10.73
C GLU A 594 24.86 10.79 11.36
N ASP A 595 23.81 10.73 10.55
CA ASP A 595 22.40 10.79 11.03
C ASP A 595 21.99 9.58 11.89
N GLY A 596 22.80 8.51 11.92
CA GLY A 596 22.56 7.33 12.76
C GLY A 596 22.74 7.55 14.27
N GLU A 597 23.50 8.57 14.70
CA GLU A 597 23.80 8.76 16.14
C GLU A 597 22.83 9.72 16.85
N LYS A 598 22.13 10.60 16.13
CA LYS A 598 21.24 11.61 16.74
C LYS A 598 19.85 11.09 17.12
N ALA A 599 19.43 9.91 16.61
CA ALA A 599 18.12 9.34 16.91
C ALA A 599 18.04 8.58 18.25
N SER A 600 19.16 8.37 18.96
CA SER A 600 19.20 7.60 20.22
C SER A 600 19.61 8.40 21.47
N GLY A 601 19.68 9.73 21.41
CA GLY A 601 20.15 10.55 22.53
C GLY A 601 19.21 11.69 22.88
N SER A 602 18.29 11.49 23.82
CA SER A 602 17.68 12.62 24.53
C SER A 602 18.71 13.20 25.54
N PRO A 603 18.81 14.53 25.70
CA PRO A 603 19.80 15.13 26.58
C PRO A 603 19.27 15.16 28.02
N SER A 604 19.50 14.10 28.80
CA SER A 604 19.28 14.15 30.25
C SER A 604 20.50 14.73 30.97
N LYS A 605 20.32 15.89 31.59
CA LYS A 605 21.28 16.57 32.47
C LYS A 605 21.81 15.63 33.57
N LYS A 606 23.12 15.69 33.81
CA LYS A 606 23.82 14.98 34.89
C LYS A 606 23.42 15.52 36.26
N SER A 607 22.99 14.64 37.15
CA SER A 607 23.17 14.74 38.60
C SER A 607 23.47 13.35 39.14
N GLY A 608 24.64 13.18 39.75
CA GLY A 608 25.14 11.87 40.19
C GLY A 608 24.41 11.34 41.42
N VAL A 609 24.45 10.01 41.58
CA VAL A 609 24.81 9.25 42.79
C VAL A 609 25.02 7.78 42.38
N SER A 610 25.98 7.15 43.04
CA SER A 610 26.59 5.84 42.83
C SER A 610 25.66 4.61 42.95
N GLY A 611 25.94 3.59 42.13
CA GLY A 611 25.87 2.18 42.55
C GLY A 611 24.70 1.34 42.00
N ARG A 612 24.89 0.72 40.83
CA ARG A 612 24.54 -0.68 40.51
C ARG A 612 24.89 -1.01 39.05
N ALA A 613 25.32 -2.25 38.83
CA ALA A 613 25.77 -2.79 37.55
C ALA A 613 24.80 -2.47 36.40
N GLY A 614 25.30 -1.79 35.37
CA GLY A 614 24.53 -1.45 34.18
C GLY A 614 24.24 -2.68 33.32
N PRO A 615 23.08 -2.75 32.65
CA PRO A 615 22.82 -3.78 31.66
C PRO A 615 23.76 -3.57 30.47
N THR A 616 24.44 -4.64 30.08
CA THR A 616 25.25 -4.75 28.86
C THR A 616 24.47 -4.22 27.65
N GLN A 617 25.08 -3.31 26.88
CA GLN A 617 24.66 -2.91 25.55
C GLN A 617 24.46 -4.15 24.66
N LYS A 618 23.22 -4.60 24.55
CA LYS A 618 22.77 -5.72 23.70
C LYS A 618 21.67 -5.16 22.81
N ASP A 619 22.00 -4.38 21.78
CA ASP A 619 20.95 -3.85 20.89
C ASP A 619 21.37 -3.55 19.45
N ASN A 620 22.24 -4.38 18.85
CA ASN A 620 22.60 -4.32 17.41
C ASN A 620 22.15 -5.55 16.59
N ARG A 621 21.22 -6.37 17.09
CA ARG A 621 20.66 -7.53 16.35
C ARG A 621 19.14 -7.48 16.29
N LYS A 622 18.58 -6.40 15.76
CA LYS A 622 17.15 -6.35 15.41
C LYS A 622 17.02 -6.87 13.98
N THR A 623 16.20 -7.90 13.77
CA THR A 623 15.85 -8.43 12.45
C THR A 623 14.92 -7.45 11.72
N VAL A 624 14.80 -7.56 10.40
CA VAL A 624 13.84 -6.78 9.62
C VAL A 624 12.45 -6.99 10.20
N GLY A 625 12.03 -8.23 10.46
CA GLY A 625 10.77 -8.59 11.13
C GLY A 625 10.57 -7.81 12.44
N LEU A 626 11.53 -7.83 13.36
CA LEU A 626 11.43 -7.12 14.64
C LEU A 626 11.41 -5.58 14.54
N VAL A 627 11.89 -4.99 13.44
CA VAL A 627 11.74 -3.55 13.17
C VAL A 627 10.43 -3.29 12.42
N PHE A 628 10.04 -4.20 11.54
CA PHE A 628 8.93 -4.13 10.60
C PHE A 628 7.59 -4.31 11.29
N THR A 629 7.42 -5.28 12.18
CA THR A 629 6.15 -5.50 12.91
C THR A 629 5.82 -4.32 13.82
N PRO A 630 6.74 -3.80 14.67
CA PRO A 630 6.46 -2.60 15.45
C PRO A 630 6.40 -1.34 14.60
N ALA A 631 7.20 -1.18 13.53
CA ALA A 631 7.08 -0.01 12.66
C ALA A 631 5.72 0.02 11.94
N LEU A 632 5.20 -1.11 11.48
CA LEU A 632 3.86 -1.21 10.93
C LEU A 632 2.79 -1.05 12.03
N THR A 633 2.87 -1.80 13.13
CA THR A 633 1.85 -1.78 14.19
C THR A 633 1.83 -0.48 14.99
N VAL A 634 2.97 0.09 15.38
CA VAL A 634 3.02 1.40 16.08
C VAL A 634 2.55 2.52 15.15
N TRP A 635 2.81 2.46 13.84
CA TRP A 635 2.42 3.55 12.92
C TRP A 635 0.99 3.43 12.38
N PHE A 636 0.59 2.26 11.91
CA PHE A 636 -0.80 1.99 11.52
C PHE A 636 -1.72 2.16 12.74
N SER A 637 -1.34 1.68 13.93
CA SER A 637 -2.20 1.80 15.12
C SER A 637 -2.11 3.14 15.86
N LEU A 638 -1.07 3.99 15.71
CA LEU A 638 -1.04 5.32 16.37
C LEU A 638 -1.37 6.48 15.45
N GLN A 639 -1.13 6.41 14.14
CA GLN A 639 -1.45 7.52 13.23
C GLN A 639 -2.85 7.39 12.65
N ILE A 640 -3.29 6.19 12.24
CA ILE A 640 -4.64 5.97 11.68
C ILE A 640 -5.70 5.93 12.79
N VAL A 641 -5.43 5.29 13.94
CA VAL A 641 -6.35 5.35 15.11
C VAL A 641 -6.46 6.78 15.64
N LYS A 642 -5.39 7.58 15.70
CA LYS A 642 -5.51 9.03 16.00
C LYS A 642 -6.24 9.80 14.90
N LEU A 643 -6.09 9.43 13.62
CA LEU A 643 -6.81 10.05 12.51
C LEU A 643 -8.32 9.77 12.59
N LEU A 644 -8.71 8.60 13.08
CA LEU A 644 -10.10 8.12 13.01
C LEU A 644 -10.84 8.22 14.36
N THR A 645 -10.14 8.29 15.50
CA THR A 645 -10.72 8.90 16.73
C THR A 645 -10.97 10.40 16.57
N LEU A 646 -10.45 11.02 15.51
CA LEU A 646 -10.76 12.39 15.10
C LEU A 646 -11.80 12.45 13.97
N TYR A 647 -12.52 11.37 13.64
CA TYR A 647 -13.72 11.49 12.81
C TYR A 647 -14.93 11.86 13.70
N THR A 648 -15.79 12.79 13.26
CA THR A 648 -17.12 13.02 13.84
C THR A 648 -18.14 12.71 12.75
N PRO A 649 -19.25 12.03 13.05
CA PRO A 649 -20.39 11.92 12.16
C PRO A 649 -20.90 13.28 11.69
N VAL A 650 -21.71 13.27 10.62
CA VAL A 650 -22.10 14.46 9.84
C VAL A 650 -23.20 15.31 10.50
N ASN A 651 -23.85 14.87 11.58
CA ASN A 651 -25.05 15.54 12.13
C ASN A 651 -24.82 16.33 13.45
N GLU A 652 -25.40 17.53 13.52
CA GLU A 652 -25.15 18.63 14.47
C GLU A 652 -25.79 18.53 15.88
N PHE A 653 -26.09 17.35 16.42
CA PHE A 653 -26.75 17.25 17.75
C PHE A 653 -26.07 16.25 18.69
N GLU A 654 -24.90 16.60 19.25
CA GLU A 654 -24.29 15.78 20.32
C GLU A 654 -23.77 16.64 21.49
N GLU A 655 -24.26 16.31 22.70
CA GLU A 655 -23.58 16.57 23.98
C GLU A 655 -22.87 15.30 24.47
N ARG A 656 -21.75 15.44 25.18
CA ARG A 656 -20.90 14.32 25.63
C ARG A 656 -21.59 13.42 26.66
N VAL A 657 -21.31 12.10 26.57
CA VAL A 657 -21.75 11.07 27.53
C VAL A 657 -21.14 11.27 28.92
N ASP A 658 -21.98 11.21 29.95
CA ASP A 658 -21.60 11.44 31.36
C ASP A 658 -20.83 10.27 31.98
N ILE A 659 -19.84 10.61 32.83
CA ILE A 659 -18.91 9.70 33.49
C ILE A 659 -19.64 8.70 34.43
N ASN A 660 -20.84 9.01 34.92
CA ASN A 660 -21.65 8.10 35.72
C ASN A 660 -22.22 6.92 34.92
N PHE A 661 -22.47 7.10 33.62
CA PHE A 661 -22.97 6.03 32.75
C PHE A 661 -21.89 4.96 32.52
N ILE A 662 -20.65 5.39 32.30
CA ILE A 662 -19.48 4.52 32.12
C ILE A 662 -19.18 3.70 33.38
N THR A 663 -19.43 4.28 34.55
CA THR A 663 -19.18 3.62 35.85
C THR A 663 -20.25 2.57 36.16
N THR A 664 -21.50 2.82 35.75
CA THR A 664 -22.62 1.88 35.90
C THR A 664 -22.44 0.63 35.04
N ILE A 665 -21.98 0.78 33.80
CA ILE A 665 -21.72 -0.35 32.88
C ILE A 665 -20.57 -1.23 33.39
N LYS A 666 -19.50 -0.65 33.95
CA LYS A 666 -18.39 -1.41 34.55
C LYS A 666 -18.80 -2.21 35.79
N SER A 667 -19.81 -1.74 36.54
CA SER A 667 -20.37 -2.48 37.68
C SER A 667 -21.21 -3.67 37.24
N LEU A 668 -21.95 -3.54 36.13
CA LEU A 668 -22.83 -4.58 35.60
C LEU A 668 -22.08 -5.73 34.91
N LEU A 669 -20.82 -5.52 34.52
CA LEU A 669 -19.99 -6.51 33.82
C LEU A 669 -19.13 -7.40 34.73
N LYS A 670 -19.12 -7.18 36.06
CA LYS A 670 -18.25 -7.93 36.98
C LYS A 670 -18.72 -9.35 37.32
N ASP A 671 -19.98 -9.69 37.09
CA ASP A 671 -20.57 -10.98 37.53
C ASP A 671 -21.03 -11.90 36.37
N ARG A 672 -20.60 -11.69 35.13
CA ARG A 672 -20.92 -12.61 34.03
C ARG A 672 -19.92 -13.76 33.93
N VAL A 673 -20.42 -14.98 34.17
CA VAL A 673 -19.77 -16.24 33.78
C VAL A 673 -20.01 -16.48 32.30
N GLU A 674 -18.95 -16.70 31.52
CA GLU A 674 -19.01 -17.01 30.09
C GLU A 674 -19.60 -18.42 29.85
N SER A 675 -20.54 -18.53 28.91
CA SER A 675 -21.08 -19.80 28.40
C SER A 675 -20.60 -20.03 26.96
N SER A 676 -20.12 -21.23 26.68
CA SER A 676 -19.49 -21.65 25.43
C SER A 676 -20.45 -22.30 24.42
N THR A 677 -21.68 -21.81 24.29
CA THR A 677 -22.65 -22.37 23.33
C THR A 677 -23.30 -21.30 22.44
N LEU A 678 -22.87 -21.28 21.17
CA LEU A 678 -23.49 -20.59 20.04
C LEU A 678 -24.64 -21.45 19.50
N MET A 679 -25.89 -21.04 19.70
CA MET A 679 -27.04 -21.50 18.92
C MET A 679 -28.02 -20.34 18.75
N MET A 680 -28.29 -19.95 17.50
CA MET A 680 -29.34 -19.00 17.15
C MET A 680 -30.57 -19.79 16.66
N ASP A 681 -31.74 -19.56 17.26
CA ASP A 681 -33.02 -20.13 16.84
C ASP A 681 -33.70 -19.17 15.82
N THR A 682 -34.01 -19.67 14.62
CA THR A 682 -34.48 -18.89 13.45
C THR A 682 -36.01 -18.86 13.29
N LYS A 683 -36.78 -19.09 14.36
CA LYS A 683 -38.26 -19.14 14.29
C LYS A 683 -39.01 -17.94 14.88
N LYS A 684 -38.70 -16.70 14.48
CA LYS A 684 -39.62 -15.56 14.74
C LYS A 684 -39.76 -14.61 13.55
N ILE A 685 -41.01 -14.34 13.20
CA ILE A 685 -41.46 -13.26 12.31
C ILE A 685 -41.90 -12.11 13.23
N PHE A 686 -41.57 -10.87 12.88
CA PHE A 686 -42.08 -9.68 13.55
C PHE A 686 -42.97 -8.88 12.59
N SER A 687 -44.13 -8.44 13.07
CA SER A 687 -44.91 -7.39 12.42
C SER A 687 -44.26 -6.03 12.68
N VAL A 688 -43.95 -5.27 11.63
CA VAL A 688 -43.49 -3.89 11.77
C VAL A 688 -44.72 -2.98 11.82
N THR A 689 -44.86 -2.20 12.89
CA THR A 689 -45.78 -1.06 12.93
C THR A 689 -44.98 0.19 12.62
N LEU A 690 -45.21 0.78 11.45
CA LEU A 690 -44.62 2.07 11.09
C LEU A 690 -45.32 3.18 11.90
N GLN A 691 -44.54 4.06 12.54
CA GLN A 691 -45.09 5.27 13.13
C GLN A 691 -45.53 6.22 12.02
N PHE A 692 -46.85 6.38 11.89
CA PHE A 692 -47.44 7.45 11.08
C PHE A 692 -47.21 8.78 11.79
N SER A 693 -46.37 9.65 11.22
CA SER A 693 -46.32 11.06 11.60
C SER A 693 -47.32 11.81 10.72
N PRO A 694 -48.44 12.34 11.27
CA PRO A 694 -49.36 13.13 10.48
C PRO A 694 -48.66 14.39 9.97
N SER A 695 -48.77 14.63 8.67
CA SER A 695 -48.45 15.93 8.09
C SER A 695 -49.28 17.01 8.80
N CYS A 696 -48.64 18.12 9.19
CA CYS A 696 -49.34 19.31 9.69
C CYS A 696 -50.18 20.02 8.62
N VAL A 697 -50.07 19.55 7.37
CA VAL A 697 -50.87 20.00 6.23
C VAL A 697 -51.97 18.98 5.99
N ALA A 698 -53.21 19.37 6.26
CA ALA A 698 -54.36 18.55 5.90
C ALA A 698 -54.36 18.37 4.38
N LEU A 699 -54.45 17.12 3.91
CA LEU A 699 -54.42 16.75 2.49
C LEU A 699 -55.39 17.60 1.65
N GLU A 700 -56.49 18.02 2.28
CA GLU A 700 -57.51 18.85 1.68
C GLU A 700 -57.11 20.29 1.35
N THR A 701 -56.05 20.79 1.98
CA THR A 701 -55.47 22.13 1.79
C THR A 701 -54.37 22.18 0.72
N ILE A 702 -53.94 21.02 0.21
CA ILE A 702 -52.93 20.94 -0.85
C ILE A 702 -53.60 21.23 -2.20
N GLN A 703 -53.30 22.39 -2.78
CA GLN A 703 -53.62 22.69 -4.17
C GLN A 703 -52.47 22.19 -5.06
N ILE A 704 -52.78 21.26 -5.97
CA ILE A 704 -51.85 20.83 -7.02
C ILE A 704 -52.01 21.79 -8.20
N PRO A 705 -50.98 22.56 -8.59
CA PRO A 705 -51.06 23.45 -9.74
C PRO A 705 -51.34 22.67 -11.03
N ALA A 706 -52.30 23.14 -11.83
CA ALA A 706 -52.68 22.50 -13.10
C ALA A 706 -51.52 22.43 -14.12
N SER A 707 -50.48 23.25 -13.94
CA SER A 707 -49.26 23.24 -14.76
C SER A 707 -48.43 21.97 -14.63
N LEU A 708 -48.62 21.17 -13.57
CA LEU A 708 -47.82 19.97 -13.32
C LEU A 708 -48.32 18.72 -14.09
N ASN A 709 -49.50 18.77 -14.70
CA ASN A 709 -50.06 17.75 -15.58
C ASN A 709 -50.01 16.30 -15.02
N LEU A 710 -50.23 16.15 -13.70
CA LEU A 710 -50.17 14.87 -12.97
C LEU A 710 -51.52 14.13 -13.01
N GLY A 711 -51.95 13.69 -14.20
CA GLY A 711 -53.25 13.06 -14.43
C GLY A 711 -53.49 11.71 -13.74
N PHE A 712 -52.47 11.13 -13.10
CA PHE A 712 -52.58 9.89 -12.33
C PHE A 712 -52.98 10.10 -10.86
N LEU A 713 -53.06 11.36 -10.40
CA LEU A 713 -53.51 11.71 -9.04
C LEU A 713 -54.98 12.12 -9.06
N SER A 714 -55.88 11.21 -8.66
CA SER A 714 -57.28 11.50 -8.40
C SER A 714 -57.50 11.74 -6.90
N ARG A 715 -58.09 12.88 -6.53
CA ARG A 715 -58.56 13.14 -5.16
C ARG A 715 -59.85 12.34 -4.95
N ILE A 716 -59.78 11.27 -4.15
CA ILE A 716 -60.91 10.39 -3.82
C ILE A 716 -61.68 10.96 -2.63
#